data_AF-A0A2D3W1F7-F1
#
_entry.id   AF-A0A2D3W1F7-F1
#
_cell.length_a   1.000
_cell.length_b   1.000
_cell.length_c   1.000
_cell.angle_alpha   90.00
_cell.angle_beta   90.00
_cell.angle_gamma   90.00
#
_symmetry.space_group_name_H-M   'P 1'
#
loop_
_entity.id
_entity.type
_entity.pdbx_description
1 polymer ?
#
loop_
_entity_poly.entity_id
_entity_poly.type
_entity_poly.pdbx_seq_one_letter_code
_entity_poly.pdbx_strand_id
1 'polypeptide(L)'
;MEKSRRNFLLGTGVAATSLSLVGYSDTLKHTLTLSDRGVKAKDSIYVNAALPECKVVDGDVSLSKKFTITPSVCNGCTTHCAVRVKIDNESKKVVRIFGNPYSLLSSDPWINYKTPLKESFKLLSAYKESGLEVRSTVCARGNLVHEKLNDPFRVTKPLKRVGKRGENKWQTISIEQLIQEVVNGGDLFGEGNVEGLKSFCDTKTPLDPNNPDYGPLANKLCIIGTADEGRQNFMVHRFSLGFGTANFMGHTATCGLSMRSGEAAYLNDFVKYPHLKPDFEHCEYLLNIATAPAQAGNPFKRQAKLLAHARVEKNLHYTTVTPTLTNSDAFAAQNRSSWVPIKPGGDLALVMGMIRYIIENRRYNEEYLCIPSEDSQNKLNDVSHTNASHLVIQSGEKEGFFLVDEKGEALVIDTSDKTLKPASLVLQGDIYFEGEVSYLGENYSVKSSFNLLKENAFALSLDEYAKESGIAKDTIQELAVEFTSHGRAVATDCHGGTMHTTGFYTTYAIMMLGALVGNLNHKGGMSAGGGKFKNFDGAKYNLLAYKGKNKPQGTRIDRARKPYEKSSEYKRKVESGQNPYPAKDNWYPFTNALQTEVITSSANEYPYKLGALISWNANFIYAQSGSKNLEPLLKDPKKAVPLFVAIDPFI
;
A
#
# COMPACT_ATOMS: atom_id res chain seq x y z
N MET A 1 14.90 -55.90 -23.93
CA MET A 1 15.07 -54.45 -24.16
C MET A 1 15.42 -54.25 -25.63
N GLU A 2 14.48 -53.75 -26.44
CA GLU A 2 14.56 -53.76 -27.91
C GLU A 2 15.68 -52.87 -28.48
N LYS A 3 16.25 -53.27 -29.63
CA LYS A 3 17.32 -52.56 -30.37
C LYS A 3 17.03 -51.05 -30.58
N SER A 4 15.75 -50.68 -30.69
CA SER A 4 15.28 -49.28 -30.77
C SER A 4 15.73 -48.43 -29.57
N ARG A 5 15.63 -48.96 -28.35
CA ARG A 5 15.96 -48.23 -27.11
C ARG A 5 17.46 -48.06 -26.90
N ARG A 6 18.27 -49.03 -27.33
CA ARG A 6 19.74 -48.97 -27.30
C ARG A 6 20.28 -47.96 -28.31
N ASN A 7 19.71 -47.92 -29.52
CA ASN A 7 20.08 -46.93 -30.53
C ASN A 7 19.61 -45.53 -30.15
N PHE A 8 18.46 -45.39 -29.49
CA PHE A 8 18.01 -44.12 -28.94
C PHE A 8 18.92 -43.62 -27.81
N LEU A 9 19.32 -44.47 -26.86
CA LEU A 9 20.24 -44.11 -25.77
C LEU A 9 21.67 -43.82 -26.25
N LEU A 10 22.15 -44.54 -27.27
CA LEU A 10 23.44 -44.24 -27.92
C LEU A 10 23.37 -42.95 -28.74
N GLY A 11 22.26 -42.71 -29.45
CA GLY A 11 22.03 -41.48 -30.20
C GLY A 11 21.89 -40.25 -29.30
N THR A 12 21.18 -40.35 -28.18
CA THR A 12 21.07 -39.26 -27.19
C THR A 12 22.36 -39.10 -26.39
N GLY A 13 23.09 -40.17 -26.09
CA GLY A 13 24.42 -40.11 -25.48
C GLY A 13 25.43 -39.40 -26.38
N VAL A 14 25.48 -39.73 -27.67
CA VAL A 14 26.39 -39.07 -28.63
C VAL A 14 25.95 -37.63 -28.90
N ALA A 15 24.65 -37.35 -29.03
CA ALA A 15 24.15 -35.98 -29.22
C ALA A 15 24.37 -35.09 -27.98
N ALA A 16 24.14 -35.60 -26.77
CA ALA A 16 24.40 -34.88 -25.52
C ALA A 16 25.91 -34.66 -25.28
N THR A 17 26.75 -35.64 -25.64
CA THR A 17 28.22 -35.52 -25.50
C THR A 17 28.83 -34.60 -26.55
N SER A 18 28.30 -34.59 -27.79
CA SER A 18 28.75 -33.69 -28.85
C SER A 18 28.23 -32.26 -28.65
N LEU A 19 27.00 -32.06 -28.18
CA LEU A 19 26.49 -30.72 -27.82
C LEU A 19 27.23 -30.13 -26.62
N SER A 20 27.63 -30.95 -25.63
CA SER A 20 28.50 -30.50 -24.55
C SER A 20 29.93 -30.24 -25.02
N LEU A 21 30.52 -31.07 -25.87
CA LEU A 21 31.85 -30.82 -26.44
C LEU A 21 31.91 -29.59 -27.33
N VAL A 22 30.86 -29.28 -28.10
CA VAL A 22 30.78 -28.05 -28.90
C VAL A 22 30.54 -26.84 -28.00
N GLY A 23 29.64 -26.94 -27.02
CA GLY A 23 29.36 -25.88 -26.05
C GLY A 23 30.55 -25.53 -25.13
N TYR A 24 31.45 -26.48 -24.89
CA TYR A 24 32.67 -26.28 -24.09
C TYR A 24 33.96 -26.34 -24.91
N SER A 25 33.88 -26.33 -26.26
CA SER A 25 35.05 -26.46 -27.14
C SER A 25 36.10 -25.37 -26.90
N ASP A 26 35.66 -24.12 -26.74
CA ASP A 26 36.54 -23.00 -26.38
C ASP A 26 37.14 -23.18 -24.98
N THR A 27 36.35 -23.60 -23.98
CA THR A 27 36.83 -23.86 -22.63
C THR A 27 37.89 -24.97 -22.60
N LEU A 28 37.66 -26.07 -23.32
CA LEU A 28 38.61 -27.17 -23.48
C LEU A 28 39.87 -26.74 -24.21
N LYS A 29 39.74 -25.94 -25.27
CA LYS A 29 40.87 -25.39 -26.01
C LYS A 29 41.73 -24.50 -25.12
N HIS A 30 41.13 -23.57 -24.36
CA HIS A 30 41.84 -22.73 -23.40
C HIS A 30 42.48 -23.51 -22.24
N THR A 31 41.84 -24.60 -21.80
CA THR A 31 42.37 -25.47 -20.74
C THR A 31 43.57 -26.30 -21.24
N LEU A 32 43.50 -26.82 -22.46
CA LEU A 32 44.57 -27.62 -23.08
C LEU A 32 45.78 -26.78 -23.49
N THR A 33 45.55 -25.55 -24.00
CA THR A 33 46.64 -24.66 -24.43
C THR A 33 47.23 -23.83 -23.30
N LEU A 34 46.56 -23.75 -22.13
CA LEU A 34 46.87 -22.82 -21.04
C LEU A 34 47.02 -21.36 -21.52
N SER A 35 46.45 -21.02 -22.68
CA SER A 35 46.74 -19.78 -23.41
C SER A 35 45.93 -18.59 -22.90
N ASP A 36 44.83 -18.84 -22.22
CA ASP A 36 44.05 -17.83 -21.51
C ASP A 36 44.04 -18.17 -20.02
N ARG A 37 44.88 -17.47 -19.25
CA ARG A 37 44.94 -17.58 -17.79
C ARG A 37 43.89 -16.69 -17.11
N GLY A 38 42.98 -16.09 -17.89
CA GLY A 38 42.08 -15.04 -17.45
C GLY A 38 42.83 -13.76 -17.05
N VAL A 39 42.07 -12.75 -16.64
CA VAL A 39 42.64 -11.55 -16.02
C VAL A 39 43.04 -11.90 -14.59
N LYS A 40 44.34 -11.80 -14.27
CA LYS A 40 44.83 -12.00 -12.90
C LYS A 40 44.07 -11.07 -11.95
N ALA A 41 43.46 -11.65 -10.93
CA ALA A 41 42.74 -10.90 -9.93
C ALA A 41 43.69 -9.90 -9.22
N LYS A 42 43.15 -8.74 -8.85
CA LYS A 42 43.93 -7.68 -8.18
C LYS A 42 44.48 -8.13 -6.83
N ASP A 43 43.78 -9.02 -6.16
CA ASP A 43 44.13 -9.59 -4.85
C ASP A 43 43.82 -11.09 -4.83
N SER A 44 44.64 -11.90 -4.14
CA SER A 44 44.47 -13.35 -4.09
C SER A 44 43.32 -13.83 -3.18
N ILE A 45 42.91 -13.01 -2.22
CA ILE A 45 41.85 -13.31 -1.25
C ILE A 45 40.57 -12.56 -1.64
N TYR A 46 40.70 -11.27 -1.94
CA TYR A 46 39.56 -10.39 -2.23
C TYR A 46 39.25 -10.27 -3.71
N VAL A 47 40.00 -10.99 -4.56
CA VAL A 47 39.82 -11.06 -6.01
C VAL A 47 39.83 -9.65 -6.63
N ASN A 48 38.67 -9.16 -7.07
CA ASN A 48 38.49 -7.85 -7.68
C ASN A 48 37.54 -6.97 -6.85
N ALA A 49 37.45 -7.19 -5.54
CA ALA A 49 36.61 -6.41 -4.65
C ALA A 49 36.92 -4.91 -4.76
N ALA A 50 35.86 -4.09 -4.69
CA ALA A 50 36.02 -2.65 -4.65
C ALA A 50 36.78 -2.23 -3.39
N LEU A 51 37.72 -1.28 -3.54
CA LEU A 51 38.46 -0.68 -2.42
C LEU A 51 37.48 -0.17 -1.35
N PRO A 52 37.75 -0.35 -0.04
CA PRO A 52 36.85 0.06 1.02
C PRO A 52 36.76 1.60 1.14
N GLU A 53 35.65 2.09 1.72
CA GLU A 53 35.42 3.52 1.98
C GLU A 53 36.23 4.06 3.17
N CYS A 54 36.64 3.19 4.08
CA CYS A 54 37.48 3.53 5.21
C CYS A 54 38.38 2.35 5.59
N LYS A 55 39.45 2.62 6.32
CA LYS A 55 40.30 1.64 6.99
C LYS A 55 40.20 1.87 8.49
N VAL A 56 40.01 0.80 9.24
CA VAL A 56 39.96 0.81 10.71
C VAL A 56 41.13 -0.01 11.24
N VAL A 57 42.00 0.59 12.05
CA VAL A 57 43.16 -0.05 12.69
C VAL A 57 43.13 0.34 14.16
N ASP A 58 43.08 -0.64 15.07
CA ASP A 58 43.04 -0.41 16.52
C ASP A 58 41.96 0.57 17.00
N GLY A 59 40.86 0.67 16.24
CA GLY A 59 39.73 1.56 16.51
C GLY A 59 39.84 2.94 15.84
N ASP A 60 40.99 3.27 15.26
CA ASP A 60 41.18 4.49 14.49
C ASP A 60 40.66 4.34 13.06
N VAL A 61 39.71 5.20 12.72
CA VAL A 61 39.10 5.24 11.38
C VAL A 61 39.82 6.26 10.50
N SER A 62 40.27 5.82 9.33
CA SER A 62 40.78 6.68 8.25
C SER A 62 39.89 6.54 7.02
N LEU A 63 39.32 7.66 6.56
CA LEU A 63 38.45 7.67 5.38
C LEU A 63 39.29 7.68 4.11
N SER A 64 38.83 6.95 3.08
CA SER A 64 39.47 6.95 1.78
C SER A 64 39.31 8.31 1.09
N LYS A 65 40.40 8.91 0.61
CA LYS A 65 40.35 10.14 -0.21
C LYS A 65 39.80 9.89 -1.62
N LYS A 66 39.79 8.64 -2.08
CA LYS A 66 39.30 8.24 -3.41
C LYS A 66 37.78 8.29 -3.50
N PHE A 67 37.06 8.15 -2.38
CA PHE A 67 35.61 8.07 -2.38
C PHE A 67 34.97 9.16 -1.54
N THR A 68 33.85 9.68 -2.03
CA THR A 68 32.91 10.46 -1.22
C THR A 68 31.74 9.55 -0.83
N ILE A 69 31.38 9.55 0.46
CA ILE A 69 30.21 8.83 0.98
C ILE A 69 29.15 9.85 1.35
N THR A 70 27.98 9.74 0.72
CA THR A 70 26.88 10.71 0.92
C THR A 70 25.61 9.99 1.35
N PRO A 71 24.90 10.47 2.40
CA PRO A 71 23.58 9.94 2.73
C PRO A 71 22.56 10.27 1.63
N SER A 72 21.67 9.33 1.35
CA SER A 72 20.59 9.51 0.38
C SER A 72 19.39 8.61 0.75
N VAL A 73 18.41 8.54 -0.14
CA VAL A 73 17.21 7.72 0.01
C VAL A 73 17.07 6.82 -1.22
N CYS A 74 16.82 5.53 -0.99
CA CYS A 74 16.63 4.56 -2.05
C CYS A 74 15.24 4.71 -2.68
N ASN A 75 15.18 4.99 -3.98
CA ASN A 75 13.93 5.02 -4.76
C ASN A 75 13.69 3.72 -5.54
N GLY A 76 14.26 2.59 -5.09
CA GLY A 76 14.06 1.29 -5.73
C GLY A 76 12.69 0.66 -5.43
N CYS A 77 12.02 1.08 -4.36
CA CYS A 77 10.64 0.74 -4.02
C CYS A 77 10.03 1.85 -3.13
N THR A 78 8.76 1.71 -2.79
CA THR A 78 8.00 2.69 -1.98
C THR A 78 8.36 2.73 -0.49
N THR A 79 9.28 1.87 -0.02
CA THR A 79 9.75 1.91 1.38
C THR A 79 10.72 3.08 1.63
N HIS A 80 11.40 3.59 0.60
CA HIS A 80 12.30 4.75 0.72
C HIS A 80 13.37 4.59 1.83
N CYS A 81 14.03 3.42 1.89
CA CYS A 81 15.09 3.16 2.87
C CYS A 81 16.22 4.21 2.76
N ALA A 82 16.69 4.74 3.89
CA ALA A 82 17.85 5.62 3.89
C ALA A 82 19.13 4.84 3.55
N VAL A 83 19.95 5.36 2.65
CA VAL A 83 21.16 4.69 2.16
C VAL A 83 22.37 5.60 2.25
N ARG A 84 23.55 5.02 2.07
CA ARG A 84 24.81 5.73 1.83
C ARG A 84 25.27 5.39 0.44
N VAL A 85 25.57 6.42 -0.35
CA VAL A 85 26.03 6.28 -1.74
C VAL A 85 27.53 6.50 -1.77
N LYS A 86 28.26 5.59 -2.39
CA LYS A 86 29.70 5.67 -2.59
C LYS A 86 30.01 6.16 -4.00
N ILE A 87 30.65 7.31 -4.07
CA ILE A 87 31.00 8.00 -5.32
C ILE A 87 32.51 7.98 -5.47
N ASP A 88 33.00 7.52 -6.61
CA ASP A 88 34.41 7.64 -6.98
C ASP A 88 34.72 9.10 -7.34
N ASN A 89 35.69 9.70 -6.67
CA ASN A 89 36.00 11.13 -6.82
C ASN A 89 36.67 11.45 -8.16
N GLU A 90 37.29 10.47 -8.82
CA GLU A 90 37.92 10.63 -10.12
C GLU A 90 36.87 10.47 -11.23
N SER A 91 36.19 9.33 -11.25
CA SER A 91 35.22 9.04 -12.33
C SER A 91 33.87 9.74 -12.15
N LYS A 92 33.60 10.29 -10.96
CA LYS A 92 32.31 10.87 -10.54
C LYS A 92 31.13 9.89 -10.64
N LYS A 93 31.40 8.59 -10.67
CA LYS A 93 30.35 7.55 -10.78
C LYS A 93 29.99 7.01 -9.40
N VAL A 94 28.72 6.64 -9.23
CA VAL A 94 28.30 5.79 -8.11
C VAL A 94 28.87 4.39 -8.35
N VAL A 95 29.59 3.86 -7.37
CA VAL A 95 30.22 2.53 -7.45
C VAL A 95 29.63 1.53 -6.46
N ARG A 96 28.90 2.00 -5.44
CA ARG A 96 28.20 1.14 -4.48
C ARG A 96 27.14 1.92 -3.69
N ILE A 97 26.13 1.19 -3.22
CA ILE A 97 25.14 1.67 -2.24
C ILE A 97 25.20 0.78 -1.01
N PHE A 98 25.08 1.39 0.17
CA PHE A 98 25.03 0.70 1.47
C PHE A 98 23.82 1.15 2.28
N GLY A 99 23.46 0.38 3.30
CA GLY A 99 22.47 0.84 4.27
C GLY A 99 23.01 2.02 5.06
N ASN A 100 22.11 2.90 5.50
CA ASN A 100 22.43 3.96 6.46
C ASN A 100 22.19 3.45 7.90
N PRO A 101 23.23 3.39 8.77
CA PRO A 101 23.11 2.81 10.12
C PRO A 101 22.20 3.63 11.04
N TYR A 102 21.96 4.91 10.74
CA TYR A 102 21.09 5.79 11.53
C TYR A 102 19.60 5.55 11.29
N SER A 103 19.24 4.74 10.30
CA SER A 103 17.84 4.53 9.91
C SER A 103 17.35 3.15 10.29
N LEU A 104 16.24 3.09 11.02
CA LEU A 104 15.52 1.85 11.35
C LEU A 104 15.06 1.05 10.12
N LEU A 105 14.88 1.70 8.96
CA LEU A 105 14.55 1.01 7.70
C LEU A 105 15.77 0.33 7.08
N SER A 106 16.97 0.70 7.52
CA SER A 106 18.24 0.23 6.97
C SER A 106 19.04 -0.65 7.92
N SER A 107 18.94 -0.38 9.22
CA SER A 107 19.68 -1.00 10.31
C SER A 107 18.74 -1.40 11.43
N ASP A 108 19.11 -2.48 12.12
CA ASP A 108 18.43 -2.92 13.35
C ASP A 108 19.43 -3.78 14.15
N PRO A 109 19.91 -3.31 15.32
CA PRO A 109 19.63 -1.98 15.87
C PRO A 109 20.12 -0.86 14.93
N TRP A 110 19.45 0.30 14.99
CA TRP A 110 19.96 1.53 14.38
C TRP A 110 20.73 2.34 15.42
N ILE A 111 21.72 3.10 14.96
CA ILE A 111 22.53 3.92 15.86
C ILE A 111 21.86 5.28 16.14
N ASN A 112 22.21 5.88 17.28
CA ASN A 112 21.71 7.20 17.66
C ASN A 112 22.08 8.26 16.59
N TYR A 113 21.13 9.12 16.22
CA TYR A 113 21.37 10.21 15.26
C TYR A 113 22.50 11.17 15.66
N LYS A 114 22.84 11.25 16.95
CA LYS A 114 23.96 12.06 17.47
C LYS A 114 25.31 11.36 17.39
N THR A 115 25.37 10.07 17.05
CA THR A 115 26.65 9.34 16.90
C THR A 115 27.50 10.00 15.82
N PRO A 116 28.77 10.36 16.07
CA PRO A 116 29.63 10.97 15.06
C PRO A 116 29.84 10.08 13.83
N LEU A 117 30.00 10.68 12.65
CA LEU A 117 30.20 9.92 11.40
C LEU A 117 31.39 8.95 11.48
N LYS A 118 32.52 9.40 12.04
CA LYS A 118 33.72 8.56 12.22
C LYS A 118 33.39 7.32 13.06
N GLU A 119 32.64 7.50 14.14
CA GLU A 119 32.20 6.40 15.01
C GLU A 119 31.25 5.44 14.27
N SER A 120 30.34 5.96 13.44
CA SER A 120 29.46 5.10 12.64
C SER A 120 30.21 4.16 11.69
N PHE A 121 31.31 4.63 11.08
CA PHE A 121 32.16 3.78 10.24
C PHE A 121 32.93 2.73 11.04
N LYS A 122 33.36 3.08 12.26
CA LYS A 122 33.99 2.12 13.18
C LYS A 122 33.03 0.99 13.53
N LEU A 123 31.81 1.34 13.95
CA LEU A 123 30.76 0.36 14.31
C LEU A 123 30.38 -0.53 13.12
N LEU A 124 30.40 -0.01 11.89
CA LEU A 124 30.11 -0.80 10.69
C LEU A 124 31.26 -1.68 10.20
N SER A 125 32.44 -1.57 10.83
CA SER A 125 33.64 -2.33 10.44
C SER A 125 33.74 -3.66 11.19
N ALA A 126 34.77 -4.45 10.88
CA ALA A 126 35.10 -5.66 11.63
C ALA A 126 35.74 -5.37 13.01
N TYR A 127 35.91 -4.09 13.39
CA TYR A 127 36.51 -3.75 14.68
C TYR A 127 35.66 -4.33 15.82
N LYS A 128 36.27 -5.28 16.56
CA LYS A 128 35.61 -6.04 17.63
C LYS A 128 34.29 -6.69 17.18
N GLU A 129 34.20 -7.15 15.93
CA GLU A 129 33.00 -7.77 15.35
C GLU A 129 31.72 -6.89 15.35
N SER A 130 31.85 -5.59 15.64
CA SER A 130 30.70 -4.67 15.79
C SER A 130 29.83 -4.56 14.54
N GLY A 131 30.41 -4.75 13.34
CA GLY A 131 29.68 -4.71 12.08
C GLY A 131 28.65 -5.83 11.89
N LEU A 132 28.76 -6.93 12.63
CA LEU A 132 27.75 -7.99 12.64
C LEU A 132 26.50 -7.56 13.40
N GLU A 133 26.67 -6.82 14.50
CA GLU A 133 25.58 -6.31 15.33
C GLU A 133 24.85 -5.14 14.65
N VAL A 134 25.56 -4.09 14.24
CA VAL A 134 24.95 -2.87 13.65
C VAL A 134 24.81 -2.95 12.12
N ARG A 135 24.59 -4.16 11.60
CA ARG A 135 24.62 -4.41 10.16
C ARG A 135 23.55 -3.60 9.43
N SER A 136 24.00 -2.66 8.60
CA SER A 136 23.13 -1.82 7.77
C SER A 136 23.08 -2.32 6.33
N THR A 137 21.92 -2.82 5.91
CA THR A 137 21.77 -3.55 4.63
C THR A 137 20.95 -2.76 3.61
N VAL A 138 20.97 -3.22 2.35
CA VAL A 138 20.07 -2.78 1.28
C VAL A 138 19.60 -4.03 0.55
N CYS A 139 18.34 -4.05 0.09
CA CYS A 139 17.83 -5.17 -0.71
C CYS A 139 18.46 -5.17 -2.12
N ALA A 140 18.24 -6.25 -2.89
CA ALA A 140 18.79 -6.36 -4.26
C ALA A 140 18.45 -5.13 -5.14
N ARG A 141 17.19 -4.66 -5.11
CA ARG A 141 16.75 -3.46 -5.84
C ARG A 141 17.57 -2.24 -5.49
N GLY A 142 17.79 -1.97 -4.20
CA GLY A 142 18.54 -0.79 -3.79
C GLY A 142 20.05 -0.88 -4.04
N ASN A 143 20.61 -2.10 -4.14
CA ASN A 143 22.00 -2.27 -4.59
C ASN A 143 22.16 -1.95 -6.09
N LEU A 144 21.17 -2.29 -6.91
CA LEU A 144 21.23 -2.16 -8.37
C LEU A 144 20.64 -0.85 -8.92
N VAL A 145 19.84 -0.10 -8.13
CA VAL A 145 19.13 1.08 -8.63
C VAL A 145 20.04 2.14 -9.25
N HIS A 146 21.30 2.23 -8.82
CA HIS A 146 22.26 3.19 -9.38
C HIS A 146 22.72 2.86 -10.80
N GLU A 147 22.64 1.59 -11.24
CA GLU A 147 22.96 1.20 -12.61
C GLU A 147 22.04 1.91 -13.61
N LYS A 148 20.79 2.19 -13.18
CA LYS A 148 19.81 2.93 -13.98
C LYS A 148 20.24 4.35 -14.36
N LEU A 149 21.26 4.91 -13.71
CA LEU A 149 21.81 6.22 -14.09
C LEU A 149 22.44 6.19 -15.49
N ASN A 150 22.91 5.03 -15.95
CA ASN A 150 23.53 4.84 -17.25
C ASN A 150 22.66 4.01 -18.20
N ASP A 151 21.38 3.82 -17.87
CA ASP A 151 20.45 3.06 -18.71
C ASP A 151 20.24 3.79 -20.06
N PRO A 152 20.30 3.10 -21.21
CA PRO A 152 20.09 3.72 -22.52
C PRO A 152 18.67 4.29 -22.71
N PHE A 153 17.67 3.81 -21.97
CA PHE A 153 16.30 4.34 -22.00
C PHE A 153 16.11 5.56 -21.11
N ARG A 154 17.15 6.02 -20.42
CA ARG A 154 17.06 7.18 -19.52
C ARG A 154 16.82 8.46 -20.30
N VAL A 155 15.75 9.17 -19.96
CA VAL A 155 15.42 10.47 -20.55
C VAL A 155 16.28 11.56 -19.88
N THR A 156 17.24 12.11 -20.64
CA THR A 156 18.15 13.16 -20.15
C THR A 156 17.82 14.56 -20.66
N LYS A 157 16.91 14.67 -21.64
CA LYS A 157 16.46 15.93 -22.26
C LYS A 157 14.96 15.85 -22.53
N PRO A 158 14.24 16.98 -22.60
CA PRO A 158 12.86 17.01 -23.04
C PRO A 158 12.67 16.36 -24.41
N LEU A 159 11.67 15.48 -24.52
CA LEU A 159 11.31 14.81 -25.76
C LEU A 159 9.89 15.21 -26.16
N LYS A 160 9.72 15.51 -27.45
CA LYS A 160 8.43 15.77 -28.08
C LYS A 160 8.19 14.72 -29.16
N ARG A 161 6.98 14.16 -29.22
CA ARG A 161 6.65 13.22 -30.32
C ARG A 161 6.58 13.97 -31.64
N VAL A 162 6.98 13.30 -32.72
CA VAL A 162 6.87 13.81 -34.11
C VAL A 162 6.00 12.92 -34.99
N GLY A 163 5.56 11.76 -34.49
CA GLY A 163 4.56 10.90 -35.12
C GLY A 163 3.29 10.79 -34.29
N LYS A 164 2.38 9.90 -34.68
CA LYS A 164 1.17 9.59 -33.89
C LYS A 164 1.55 9.00 -32.54
N ARG A 165 0.66 9.13 -31.54
CA ARG A 165 0.85 8.50 -30.23
C ARG A 165 1.00 6.98 -30.39
N GLY A 166 2.05 6.42 -29.78
CA GLY A 166 2.38 4.99 -29.87
C GLY A 166 3.33 4.60 -31.01
N GLU A 167 3.73 5.53 -31.90
CA GLU A 167 4.70 5.23 -32.97
C GLU A 167 6.17 5.23 -32.49
N ASN A 168 6.41 5.62 -31.24
CA ASN A 168 7.75 5.74 -30.65
C ASN A 168 8.73 6.61 -31.45
N LYS A 169 8.25 7.73 -32.01
CA LYS A 169 9.05 8.71 -32.77
C LYS A 169 9.16 10.02 -32.00
N TRP A 170 10.39 10.37 -31.62
CA TRP A 170 10.68 11.48 -30.73
C TRP A 170 11.73 12.41 -31.32
N GLN A 171 11.62 13.70 -31.01
CA GLN A 171 12.66 14.69 -31.21
C GLN A 171 13.01 15.35 -29.87
N THR A 172 14.27 15.73 -29.70
CA THR A 172 14.68 16.54 -28.56
C THR A 172 14.25 17.98 -28.77
N ILE A 173 13.72 18.61 -27.73
CA ILE A 173 13.40 20.05 -27.70
C ILE A 173 14.07 20.74 -26.50
N SER A 174 14.13 22.07 -26.51
CA SER A 174 14.61 22.83 -25.35
C SER A 174 13.58 22.83 -24.21
N ILE A 175 14.03 23.15 -23.00
CA ILE A 175 13.14 23.29 -21.83
C ILE A 175 12.20 24.48 -22.05
N GLU A 176 12.70 25.57 -22.64
CA GLU A 176 11.94 26.78 -22.92
C GLU A 176 10.81 26.49 -23.92
N GLN A 177 11.10 25.71 -24.97
CA GLN A 177 10.08 25.29 -25.94
C GLN A 177 9.03 24.39 -25.27
N LEU A 178 9.45 23.41 -24.45
CA LEU A 178 8.52 22.54 -23.72
C LEU A 178 7.55 23.38 -22.86
N ILE A 179 8.08 24.34 -22.09
CA ILE A 179 7.27 25.22 -21.24
C ILE A 179 6.31 26.05 -22.10
N GLN A 180 6.81 26.67 -23.16
CA GLN A 180 6.00 27.52 -24.04
C GLN A 180 4.84 26.74 -24.67
N GLU A 181 5.10 25.53 -25.18
CA GLU A 181 4.09 24.68 -25.82
C GLU A 181 3.08 24.13 -24.82
N VAL A 182 3.51 23.65 -23.64
CA VAL A 182 2.60 23.13 -22.60
C VAL A 182 1.71 24.24 -22.04
N VAL A 183 2.25 25.44 -21.83
CA VAL A 183 1.50 26.56 -21.26
C VAL A 183 0.51 27.14 -22.26
N ASN A 184 0.94 27.38 -23.51
CA ASN A 184 0.13 28.14 -24.47
C ASN A 184 -0.64 27.27 -25.46
N GLY A 185 -0.23 26.02 -25.67
CA GLY A 185 -0.85 25.14 -26.67
C GLY A 185 -0.49 25.54 -28.10
N GLY A 186 -1.33 25.15 -29.05
CA GLY A 186 -1.14 25.36 -30.49
C GLY A 186 -1.32 24.07 -31.29
N ASP A 187 -1.05 24.12 -32.60
CA ASP A 187 -0.94 22.90 -33.43
C ASP A 187 0.44 22.25 -33.21
N LEU A 188 0.60 21.63 -32.04
CA LEU A 188 1.89 21.12 -31.59
C LEU A 188 2.35 19.88 -32.37
N PHE A 189 1.42 19.15 -33.00
CA PHE A 189 1.65 17.80 -33.53
C PHE A 189 1.16 17.61 -34.98
N GLY A 190 0.62 18.65 -35.64
CA GLY A 190 0.05 18.55 -36.98
C GLY A 190 -1.29 17.78 -37.02
N GLU A 191 -1.99 17.73 -35.89
CA GLU A 191 -3.24 16.97 -35.70
C GLU A 191 -4.42 17.90 -35.32
N GLY A 192 -4.17 19.21 -35.36
CA GLY A 192 -5.09 20.27 -34.95
C GLY A 192 -4.66 20.96 -33.66
N ASN A 193 -5.37 22.04 -33.32
CA ASN A 193 -5.04 22.86 -32.17
C ASN A 193 -5.25 22.11 -30.84
N VAL A 194 -4.25 22.18 -29.97
CA VAL A 194 -4.27 21.65 -28.60
C VAL A 194 -4.32 22.82 -27.62
N GLU A 195 -5.28 22.81 -26.71
CA GLU A 195 -5.36 23.79 -25.63
C GLU A 195 -4.17 23.66 -24.67
N GLY A 196 -3.47 24.77 -24.41
CA GLY A 196 -2.43 24.83 -23.38
C GLY A 196 -3.00 25.05 -21.99
N LEU A 197 -2.21 24.75 -20.95
CA LEU A 197 -2.62 24.87 -19.55
C LEU A 197 -3.17 26.25 -19.18
N LYS A 198 -2.69 27.32 -19.83
CA LYS A 198 -3.14 28.70 -19.59
C LYS A 198 -4.63 28.90 -19.87
N SER A 199 -5.18 28.21 -20.87
CA SER A 199 -6.57 28.37 -21.31
C SER A 199 -7.61 27.91 -20.29
N PHE A 200 -7.21 27.00 -19.39
CA PHE A 200 -8.06 26.49 -18.33
C PHE A 200 -7.44 26.63 -16.94
N CYS A 201 -6.43 27.48 -16.77
CA CYS A 201 -5.91 27.89 -15.45
C CYS A 201 -6.83 28.95 -14.82
N ASP A 202 -8.10 28.60 -14.63
CA ASP A 202 -9.15 29.48 -14.12
C ASP A 202 -9.96 28.73 -13.04
N THR A 203 -10.00 29.30 -11.83
CA THR A 203 -10.66 28.73 -10.65
C THR A 203 -12.05 29.33 -10.38
N LYS A 204 -12.57 30.17 -11.28
CA LYS A 204 -13.83 30.90 -11.12
C LYS A 204 -14.86 30.47 -12.15
N THR A 205 -14.46 30.32 -13.41
CA THR A 205 -15.37 29.98 -14.50
C THR A 205 -15.80 28.51 -14.38
N PRO A 206 -17.10 28.19 -14.27
CA PRO A 206 -17.59 26.81 -14.23
C PRO A 206 -17.23 26.03 -15.50
N LEU A 207 -16.88 24.75 -15.35
CA LEU A 207 -16.68 23.82 -16.48
C LEU A 207 -17.95 23.67 -17.33
N ASP A 208 -19.07 23.53 -16.65
CA ASP A 208 -20.38 23.27 -17.23
C ASP A 208 -21.42 24.12 -16.49
N PRO A 209 -22.04 25.12 -17.15
CA PRO A 209 -23.08 25.95 -16.54
C PRO A 209 -24.30 25.15 -16.03
N ASN A 210 -24.60 23.99 -16.63
CA ASN A 210 -25.69 23.12 -16.18
C ASN A 210 -25.29 22.23 -15.01
N ASN A 211 -23.99 22.04 -14.78
CA ASN A 211 -23.45 21.21 -13.70
C ASN A 211 -22.35 21.99 -12.94
N PRO A 212 -22.71 23.10 -12.28
CA PRO A 212 -21.74 23.96 -11.60
C PRO A 212 -20.97 23.24 -10.48
N ASP A 213 -21.53 22.15 -9.95
CA ASP A 213 -20.90 21.26 -8.98
C ASP A 213 -19.75 20.40 -9.55
N TYR A 214 -19.50 20.43 -10.86
CA TYR A 214 -18.28 19.89 -11.47
C TYR A 214 -17.06 20.76 -11.19
N GLY A 215 -17.27 22.03 -10.82
CA GLY A 215 -16.22 22.96 -10.44
C GLY A 215 -15.67 23.75 -11.62
N PRO A 216 -14.55 24.46 -11.42
CA PRO A 216 -14.06 25.44 -12.38
C PRO A 216 -13.22 24.81 -13.50
N LEU A 217 -12.95 25.56 -14.57
CA LEU A 217 -12.13 25.15 -15.72
C LEU A 217 -10.79 24.50 -15.31
N ALA A 218 -10.20 24.92 -14.19
CA ALA A 218 -8.99 24.30 -13.63
C ALA A 218 -9.06 22.77 -13.48
N ASN A 219 -10.26 22.21 -13.27
CA ASN A 219 -10.47 20.76 -13.19
C ASN A 219 -10.22 20.03 -14.53
N LYS A 220 -10.08 20.72 -15.68
CA LYS A 220 -9.62 20.11 -16.95
C LYS A 220 -8.19 19.55 -16.87
N LEU A 221 -7.40 19.94 -15.86
CA LEU A 221 -6.08 19.35 -15.59
C LEU A 221 -6.21 18.18 -14.63
N CYS A 222 -5.69 17.00 -15.00
CA CYS A 222 -5.47 15.90 -14.07
C CYS A 222 -3.98 15.59 -13.92
N ILE A 223 -3.55 15.25 -12.70
CA ILE A 223 -2.20 14.78 -12.41
C ILE A 223 -2.29 13.37 -11.83
N ILE A 224 -1.57 12.43 -12.42
CA ILE A 224 -1.39 11.08 -11.88
C ILE A 224 0.05 10.98 -11.36
N GLY A 225 0.20 10.65 -10.07
CA GLY A 225 1.50 10.53 -9.41
C GLY A 225 1.55 9.35 -8.45
N THR A 226 2.49 8.41 -8.65
CA THR A 226 2.52 7.19 -7.83
C THR A 226 3.60 7.15 -6.76
N ALA A 227 4.58 8.05 -6.81
CA ALA A 227 5.72 8.01 -5.90
C ALA A 227 5.48 8.86 -4.64
N ASP A 228 5.28 8.23 -3.47
CA ASP A 228 5.24 8.89 -2.16
C ASP A 228 6.62 9.36 -1.66
N GLU A 229 7.51 9.70 -2.58
CA GLU A 229 8.77 10.35 -2.25
C GLU A 229 8.53 11.85 -2.00
N GLY A 230 9.44 12.51 -1.28
CA GLY A 230 9.20 13.85 -0.72
C GLY A 230 8.72 14.92 -1.71
N ARG A 231 8.95 14.77 -3.02
CA ARG A 231 8.48 15.70 -4.05
C ARG A 231 6.97 15.63 -4.30
N GLN A 232 6.25 14.57 -3.89
CA GLN A 232 4.79 14.51 -4.05
C GLN A 232 4.10 15.68 -3.34
N ASN A 233 4.55 16.02 -2.12
CA ASN A 233 4.04 17.17 -1.40
C ASN A 233 4.26 18.49 -2.16
N PHE A 234 5.38 18.60 -2.88
CA PHE A 234 5.63 19.75 -3.74
C PHE A 234 4.68 19.76 -4.95
N MET A 235 4.50 18.63 -5.63
CA MET A 235 3.56 18.50 -6.75
C MET A 235 2.12 18.83 -6.33
N VAL A 236 1.66 18.31 -5.18
CA VAL A 236 0.32 18.57 -4.66
C VAL A 236 0.20 20.03 -4.22
N HIS A 237 1.02 20.47 -3.27
CA HIS A 237 0.82 21.78 -2.66
C HIS A 237 1.26 22.91 -3.58
N ARG A 238 2.43 22.88 -4.21
CA ARG A 238 2.87 24.01 -5.05
C ARG A 238 2.22 24.05 -6.42
N PHE A 239 2.10 22.90 -7.08
CA PHE A 239 1.61 22.85 -8.46
C PHE A 239 0.10 22.63 -8.55
N SER A 240 -0.42 21.51 -8.03
CA SER A 240 -1.86 21.16 -8.15
C SER A 240 -2.77 22.20 -7.47
N LEU A 241 -2.48 22.55 -6.21
CA LEU A 241 -3.25 23.59 -5.49
C LEU A 241 -2.95 25.00 -6.01
N GLY A 242 -1.77 25.24 -6.57
CA GLY A 242 -1.45 26.51 -7.24
C GLY A 242 -2.29 26.70 -8.50
N PHE A 243 -2.46 25.65 -9.30
CA PHE A 243 -3.32 25.62 -10.49
C PHE A 243 -4.81 25.63 -10.12
N GLY A 244 -5.18 25.01 -9.01
CA GLY A 244 -6.55 24.96 -8.49
C GLY A 244 -7.38 23.76 -8.96
N THR A 245 -6.75 22.74 -9.54
CA THR A 245 -7.45 21.49 -9.90
C THR A 245 -7.73 20.62 -8.68
N ALA A 246 -8.90 19.97 -8.67
CA ALA A 246 -9.26 18.89 -7.75
C ALA A 246 -8.70 17.51 -8.14
N ASN A 247 -8.12 17.40 -9.34
CA ASN A 247 -7.71 16.12 -9.92
C ASN A 247 -6.23 15.81 -9.67
N PHE A 248 -5.94 15.24 -8.51
CA PHE A 248 -4.68 14.55 -8.23
C PHE A 248 -4.95 13.09 -7.85
N MET A 249 -4.32 12.16 -8.55
CA MET A 249 -4.54 10.71 -8.40
C MET A 249 -3.26 10.01 -7.98
N GLY A 250 -3.39 9.13 -6.99
CA GLY A 250 -2.32 8.25 -6.53
C GLY A 250 -2.62 6.77 -6.83
N HIS A 251 -1.62 5.92 -6.62
CA HIS A 251 -1.74 4.47 -6.81
C HIS A 251 -2.49 3.75 -5.69
N THR A 252 -2.77 4.44 -4.57
CA THR A 252 -3.38 3.85 -3.36
C THR A 252 -4.67 3.10 -3.68
N ALA A 253 -5.46 3.61 -4.63
CA ALA A 253 -6.71 2.96 -5.00
C ALA A 253 -6.53 1.56 -5.59
N THR A 254 -5.44 1.35 -6.33
CA THR A 254 -5.15 0.09 -7.01
C THR A 254 -4.74 -0.99 -6.01
N CYS A 255 -3.86 -0.67 -5.06
CA CYS A 255 -3.22 -1.68 -4.23
C CYS A 255 -3.64 -1.73 -2.76
N GLY A 256 -4.25 -0.65 -2.24
CA GLY A 256 -4.50 -0.50 -0.81
C GLY A 256 -5.89 -0.01 -0.45
N LEU A 257 -6.77 0.26 -1.41
CA LEU A 257 -8.11 0.80 -1.11
C LEU A 257 -8.93 -0.15 -0.27
N SER A 258 -9.10 -1.38 -0.73
CA SER A 258 -9.94 -2.38 -0.06
C SER A 258 -9.50 -2.61 1.39
N MET A 259 -8.19 -2.78 1.60
CA MET A 259 -7.61 -2.88 2.93
C MET A 259 -7.89 -1.62 3.78
N ARG A 260 -7.52 -0.45 3.28
CA ARG A 260 -7.71 0.80 4.04
C ARG A 260 -9.18 1.12 4.27
N SER A 261 -10.08 0.76 3.37
CA SER A 261 -11.52 0.96 3.53
C SER A 261 -12.07 0.01 4.60
N GLY A 262 -11.63 -1.26 4.64
CA GLY A 262 -12.03 -2.19 5.70
C GLY A 262 -11.50 -1.77 7.07
N GLU A 263 -10.25 -1.29 7.14
CA GLU A 263 -9.69 -0.72 8.38
C GLU A 263 -10.35 0.61 8.75
N ALA A 264 -10.74 1.44 7.78
CA ALA A 264 -11.52 2.64 8.02
C ALA A 264 -12.91 2.33 8.59
N ALA A 265 -13.57 1.27 8.12
CA ALA A 265 -14.81 0.79 8.69
C ALA A 265 -14.61 0.29 10.13
N TYR A 266 -13.54 -0.48 10.37
CA TYR A 266 -13.19 -0.97 11.70
C TYR A 266 -12.95 0.15 12.71
N LEU A 267 -12.25 1.22 12.29
CA LEU A 267 -11.89 2.34 13.16
C LEU A 267 -12.87 3.52 13.09
N ASN A 268 -13.94 3.41 12.30
CA ASN A 268 -14.85 4.51 11.96
C ASN A 268 -14.11 5.79 11.47
N ASP A 269 -13.07 5.64 10.65
CA ASP A 269 -12.24 6.75 10.13
C ASP A 269 -12.08 6.69 8.60
N PHE A 270 -13.20 6.89 7.89
CA PHE A 270 -13.23 7.05 6.42
C PHE A 270 -12.63 8.39 5.94
N VAL A 271 -12.26 9.28 6.85
CA VAL A 271 -11.59 10.54 6.49
C VAL A 271 -10.12 10.27 6.24
N LYS A 272 -9.44 9.63 7.19
CA LYS A 272 -7.99 9.39 7.16
C LYS A 272 -7.59 8.11 6.45
N TYR A 273 -8.48 7.12 6.31
CA TYR A 273 -8.15 5.79 5.74
C TYR A 273 -6.91 5.20 6.43
N PRO A 274 -7.02 4.85 7.72
CA PRO A 274 -5.89 4.36 8.51
C PRO A 274 -5.20 3.14 7.89
N HIS A 275 -3.99 2.87 8.35
CA HIS A 275 -3.22 1.68 7.99
C HIS A 275 -2.66 1.09 9.29
N LEU A 276 -3.26 0.00 9.74
CA LEU A 276 -2.87 -0.72 10.95
C LEU A 276 -1.61 -1.56 10.70
N LYS A 277 -0.79 -1.72 11.73
CA LYS A 277 0.41 -2.56 11.69
C LYS A 277 0.54 -3.46 12.91
N PRO A 278 1.00 -4.71 12.74
CA PRO A 278 1.41 -5.57 13.84
C PRO A 278 2.58 -4.98 14.63
N ASP A 279 2.55 -5.15 15.94
CA ASP A 279 3.70 -4.96 16.82
C ASP A 279 4.60 -6.22 16.81
N PHE A 280 5.33 -6.42 15.72
CA PHE A 280 6.18 -7.61 15.51
C PHE A 280 7.17 -7.90 16.65
N GLU A 281 7.56 -6.89 17.43
CA GLU A 281 8.56 -7.03 18.50
C GLU A 281 7.99 -7.66 19.78
N HIS A 282 6.67 -7.55 19.98
CA HIS A 282 5.99 -8.06 21.17
C HIS A 282 4.83 -9.02 20.85
N CYS A 283 4.53 -9.26 19.58
CA CYS A 283 3.48 -10.18 19.15
C CYS A 283 3.87 -11.63 19.44
N GLU A 284 2.93 -12.38 20.02
CA GLU A 284 3.07 -13.81 20.31
C GLU A 284 2.49 -14.67 19.18
N TYR A 285 1.41 -14.21 18.52
CA TYR A 285 0.88 -14.84 17.31
C TYR A 285 0.50 -13.86 16.20
N LEU A 286 1.15 -14.00 15.04
CA LEU A 286 0.87 -13.20 13.84
C LEU A 286 0.19 -14.04 12.76
N LEU A 287 -1.05 -13.67 12.41
CA LEU A 287 -1.79 -14.27 11.31
C LEU A 287 -1.73 -13.37 10.07
N ASN A 288 -0.96 -13.79 9.07
CA ASN A 288 -0.85 -13.08 7.80
C ASN A 288 -1.80 -13.70 6.77
N ILE A 289 -2.77 -12.94 6.26
CA ILE A 289 -3.78 -13.42 5.31
C ILE A 289 -3.63 -12.66 4.00
N ALA A 290 -3.37 -13.38 2.91
CA ALA A 290 -3.12 -12.80 1.59
C ALA A 290 -1.95 -11.77 1.54
N THR A 291 -1.09 -11.74 2.57
CA THR A 291 0.16 -10.98 2.61
C THR A 291 1.28 -11.82 3.21
N ALA A 292 2.51 -11.48 2.88
CA ALA A 292 3.70 -12.19 3.34
C ALA A 292 4.79 -11.17 3.71
N PRO A 293 5.03 -10.90 5.02
CA PRO A 293 5.95 -9.86 5.49
C PRO A 293 7.40 -9.92 4.95
N ALA A 294 7.88 -11.11 4.55
CA ALA A 294 9.21 -11.32 3.97
C ALA A 294 9.25 -11.30 2.43
N GLN A 295 8.11 -11.03 1.77
CA GLN A 295 7.99 -10.93 0.32
C GLN A 295 7.34 -9.62 -0.15
N ALA A 296 6.36 -9.13 0.61
CA ALA A 296 5.57 -7.94 0.31
C ALA A 296 5.30 -7.12 1.59
N GLY A 297 4.69 -5.95 1.42
CA GLY A 297 4.28 -5.08 2.52
C GLY A 297 4.97 -3.72 2.53
N ASN A 298 4.44 -2.81 3.34
CA ASN A 298 4.95 -1.45 3.49
C ASN A 298 5.11 -1.11 4.99
N PRO A 299 6.34 -1.00 5.54
CA PRO A 299 7.65 -1.13 4.87
C PRO A 299 8.15 -2.59 4.73
N PHE A 300 8.37 -3.07 3.49
CA PHE A 300 8.78 -4.45 3.18
C PHE A 300 10.01 -4.90 3.97
N LYS A 301 11.14 -4.21 3.81
CA LYS A 301 12.42 -4.65 4.37
C LYS A 301 12.41 -4.70 5.91
N ARG A 302 11.76 -3.72 6.56
CA ARG A 302 11.67 -3.66 8.02
C ARG A 302 10.81 -4.82 8.54
N GLN A 303 9.64 -5.06 7.96
CA GLN A 303 8.78 -6.19 8.34
C GLN A 303 9.49 -7.53 8.13
N ALA A 304 10.18 -7.73 7.00
CA ALA A 304 10.98 -8.91 6.75
C ALA A 304 12.07 -9.13 7.81
N LYS A 305 12.76 -8.05 8.23
CA LYS A 305 13.80 -8.10 9.26
C LYS A 305 13.22 -8.40 10.64
N LEU A 306 12.11 -7.76 10.99
CA LEU A 306 11.39 -8.00 12.24
C LEU A 306 10.92 -9.45 12.36
N LEU A 307 10.31 -9.99 11.29
CA LEU A 307 9.93 -11.41 11.24
C LEU A 307 11.16 -12.32 11.38
N ALA A 308 12.26 -12.02 10.68
CA ALA A 308 13.50 -12.80 10.80
C ALA A 308 14.09 -12.76 12.22
N HIS A 309 14.02 -11.62 12.90
CA HIS A 309 14.49 -11.45 14.27
C HIS A 309 13.58 -12.18 15.27
N ALA A 310 12.26 -12.03 15.17
CA ALA A 310 11.29 -12.73 15.99
C ALA A 310 11.40 -14.26 15.84
N ARG A 311 11.79 -14.75 14.65
CA ARG A 311 12.21 -16.14 14.48
C ARG A 311 13.45 -16.45 15.33
N VAL A 312 14.48 -15.64 15.44
CA VAL A 312 15.63 -16.05 16.29
C VAL A 312 15.29 -16.02 17.78
N GLU A 313 14.54 -15.01 18.22
CA GLU A 313 14.25 -14.73 19.65
C GLU A 313 13.16 -15.62 20.28
N LYS A 314 12.56 -16.55 19.52
CA LYS A 314 11.62 -17.61 19.99
C LYS A 314 10.25 -17.20 20.55
N ASN A 315 9.84 -15.93 20.50
CA ASN A 315 8.57 -15.51 21.09
C ASN A 315 7.39 -15.39 20.12
N LEU A 316 7.62 -15.46 18.79
CA LEU A 316 6.55 -15.33 17.80
C LEU A 316 6.20 -16.66 17.12
N HIS A 317 4.94 -17.05 17.23
CA HIS A 317 4.27 -17.99 16.34
C HIS A 317 3.63 -17.22 15.19
N TYR A 318 3.64 -17.75 13.98
CA TYR A 318 2.99 -17.08 12.86
C TYR A 318 2.51 -18.06 11.80
N THR A 319 1.38 -17.70 11.20
CA THR A 319 0.78 -18.39 10.08
C THR A 319 0.76 -17.47 8.88
N THR A 320 1.12 -17.98 7.70
CA THR A 320 0.93 -17.28 6.43
C THR A 320 -0.09 -18.02 5.58
N VAL A 321 -1.24 -17.38 5.34
CA VAL A 321 -2.32 -17.91 4.50
C VAL A 321 -2.21 -17.28 3.12
N THR A 322 -1.77 -18.06 2.13
CA THR A 322 -1.58 -17.60 0.76
C THR A 322 -1.70 -18.75 -0.24
N PRO A 323 -2.10 -18.53 -1.51
CA PRO A 323 -2.20 -19.61 -2.51
C PRO A 323 -0.87 -20.28 -2.86
N THR A 324 0.26 -19.64 -2.54
CA THR A 324 1.61 -20.11 -2.89
C THR A 324 2.53 -19.97 -1.69
N LEU A 325 3.40 -20.94 -1.45
CA LEU A 325 4.45 -20.84 -0.44
C LEU A 325 5.34 -19.61 -0.71
N THR A 326 5.60 -18.81 0.32
CA THR A 326 6.35 -17.53 0.20
C THR A 326 7.61 -17.52 1.04
N ASN A 327 8.46 -16.50 0.85
CA ASN A 327 9.65 -16.29 1.69
C ASN A 327 9.35 -15.98 3.17
N SER A 328 8.07 -15.79 3.52
CA SER A 328 7.64 -15.68 4.93
C SER A 328 7.58 -17.02 5.64
N ASP A 329 7.63 -18.15 4.95
CA ASP A 329 7.81 -19.44 5.59
C ASP A 329 9.30 -19.75 5.77
N ALA A 330 9.64 -20.55 6.80
CA ALA A 330 11.01 -20.97 7.05
C ALA A 330 11.06 -22.35 7.71
N PHE A 331 11.61 -23.34 7.00
CA PHE A 331 11.80 -24.72 7.51
C PHE A 331 12.53 -24.77 8.85
N ALA A 332 13.53 -23.90 9.05
CA ALA A 332 14.28 -23.81 10.31
C ALA A 332 13.43 -23.33 11.52
N ALA A 333 12.21 -22.84 11.26
CA ALA A 333 11.25 -22.39 12.27
C ALA A 333 9.91 -23.14 12.17
N GLN A 334 9.87 -24.34 11.56
CA GLN A 334 8.64 -25.11 11.30
C GLN A 334 7.79 -25.42 12.53
N ASN A 335 8.34 -25.34 13.74
CA ASN A 335 7.59 -25.54 14.99
C ASN A 335 6.71 -24.36 15.40
N ARG A 336 6.75 -23.25 14.64
CA ARG A 336 6.04 -21.99 14.93
C ARG A 336 5.83 -21.11 13.69
N SER A 337 6.20 -21.62 12.52
CA SER A 337 5.94 -21.08 11.20
C SER A 337 5.06 -22.08 10.49
N SER A 338 3.89 -21.66 10.04
CA SER A 338 3.04 -22.47 9.19
C SER A 338 2.64 -21.72 7.92
N TRP A 339 2.48 -22.47 6.84
CA TRP A 339 1.87 -22.00 5.60
C TRP A 339 0.58 -22.77 5.36
N VAL A 340 -0.52 -22.02 5.18
CA VAL A 340 -1.83 -22.60 4.86
C VAL A 340 -2.18 -22.20 3.43
N PRO A 341 -2.26 -23.16 2.49
CA PRO A 341 -2.71 -22.88 1.13
C PRO A 341 -4.21 -22.54 1.14
N ILE A 342 -4.59 -21.52 0.39
CA ILE A 342 -5.99 -21.07 0.27
C ILE A 342 -6.40 -20.98 -1.20
N LYS A 343 -7.69 -21.24 -1.46
CA LYS A 343 -8.31 -20.94 -2.75
C LYS A 343 -8.30 -19.42 -2.96
N PRO A 344 -7.83 -18.89 -4.10
CA PRO A 344 -7.86 -17.45 -4.36
C PRO A 344 -9.27 -16.86 -4.17
N GLY A 345 -9.40 -15.84 -3.30
CA GLY A 345 -10.67 -15.23 -2.93
C GLY A 345 -11.45 -15.92 -1.80
N GLY A 346 -10.91 -17.01 -1.24
CA GLY A 346 -11.49 -17.78 -0.13
C GLY A 346 -11.25 -17.17 1.26
N ASP A 347 -10.53 -16.05 1.34
CA ASP A 347 -10.08 -15.44 2.60
C ASP A 347 -11.23 -15.02 3.51
N LEU A 348 -12.30 -14.42 2.93
CA LEU A 348 -13.49 -14.04 3.71
C LEU A 348 -14.17 -15.27 4.32
N ALA A 349 -14.27 -16.38 3.58
CA ALA A 349 -14.87 -17.61 4.07
C ALA A 349 -14.03 -18.23 5.21
N LEU A 350 -12.70 -18.24 5.07
CA LEU A 350 -11.79 -18.66 6.15
C LEU A 350 -12.03 -17.86 7.43
N VAL A 351 -12.02 -16.53 7.31
CA VAL A 351 -12.10 -15.63 8.47
C VAL A 351 -13.48 -15.69 9.12
N MET A 352 -14.56 -15.75 8.34
CA MET A 352 -15.91 -15.93 8.89
C MET A 352 -16.07 -17.30 9.56
N GLY A 353 -15.45 -18.36 9.02
CA GLY A 353 -15.37 -19.67 9.67
C GLY A 353 -14.62 -19.64 11.00
N MET A 354 -13.51 -18.89 11.08
CA MET A 354 -12.80 -18.66 12.34
C MET A 354 -13.66 -17.88 13.34
N ILE A 355 -14.28 -16.77 12.93
CA ILE A 355 -15.18 -15.97 13.78
C ILE A 355 -16.33 -16.84 14.32
N ARG A 356 -16.97 -17.65 13.46
CA ARG A 356 -18.01 -18.60 13.86
C ARG A 356 -17.50 -19.50 14.98
N TYR A 357 -16.37 -20.16 14.77
CA TYR A 357 -15.80 -21.09 15.75
C TYR A 357 -15.44 -20.41 17.07
N ILE A 358 -14.85 -19.20 17.01
CA ILE A 358 -14.52 -18.40 18.20
C ILE A 358 -15.79 -18.08 19.01
N ILE A 359 -16.87 -17.67 18.35
CA ILE A 359 -18.13 -17.34 19.01
C ILE A 359 -18.82 -18.60 19.56
N GLU A 360 -18.91 -19.67 18.75
CA GLU A 360 -19.53 -20.96 19.13
C GLU A 360 -18.88 -21.56 20.38
N ASN A 361 -17.56 -21.41 20.52
CA ASN A 361 -16.78 -21.97 21.62
C ASN A 361 -16.41 -20.93 22.70
N ARG A 362 -17.01 -19.73 22.67
CA ARG A 362 -16.77 -18.63 23.64
C ARG A 362 -15.28 -18.33 23.87
N ARG A 363 -14.49 -18.27 22.79
CA ARG A 363 -13.04 -17.98 22.84
C ARG A 363 -12.70 -16.50 22.66
N TYR A 364 -13.69 -15.63 22.62
CA TYR A 364 -13.51 -14.18 22.56
C TYR A 364 -13.30 -13.58 23.96
N ASN A 365 -12.71 -12.40 24.02
CA ASN A 365 -12.51 -11.61 25.22
C ASN A 365 -13.80 -10.84 25.57
N GLU A 366 -14.72 -11.50 26.27
CA GLU A 366 -16.02 -10.96 26.66
C GLU A 366 -15.90 -9.68 27.50
N GLU A 367 -14.99 -9.65 28.48
CA GLU A 367 -14.79 -8.48 29.35
C GLU A 367 -14.43 -7.22 28.55
N TYR A 368 -13.59 -7.37 27.52
CA TYR A 368 -13.23 -6.29 26.61
C TYR A 368 -14.38 -5.87 25.70
N LEU A 369 -15.11 -6.84 25.12
CA LEU A 369 -16.23 -6.55 24.22
C LEU A 369 -17.35 -5.79 24.93
N CYS A 370 -17.51 -5.99 26.24
CA CYS A 370 -18.47 -5.25 27.04
C CYS A 370 -18.12 -3.76 27.25
N ILE A 371 -16.92 -3.27 26.89
CA ILE A 371 -16.51 -1.87 27.07
C ILE A 371 -17.07 -1.00 25.93
N PRO A 372 -18.10 -0.15 26.17
CA PRO A 372 -18.88 0.44 25.09
C PRO A 372 -18.38 1.83 24.64
N SER A 373 -17.47 2.46 25.37
CA SER A 373 -17.10 3.87 25.17
C SER A 373 -15.70 4.20 25.66
N GLU A 374 -15.16 5.34 25.20
CA GLU A 374 -13.89 5.88 25.67
C GLU A 374 -13.93 6.21 27.18
N ASP A 375 -15.07 6.68 27.70
CA ASP A 375 -15.24 6.92 29.15
C ASP A 375 -15.06 5.64 29.96
N SER A 376 -15.67 4.54 29.52
CA SER A 376 -15.58 3.24 30.21
C SER A 376 -14.20 2.61 30.04
N GLN A 377 -13.61 2.74 28.85
CA GLN A 377 -12.20 2.39 28.61
C GLN A 377 -11.29 3.11 29.63
N ASN A 378 -11.43 4.42 29.78
CA ASN A 378 -10.61 5.21 30.70
C ASN A 378 -10.82 4.80 32.17
N LYS A 379 -12.07 4.56 32.58
CA LYS A 379 -12.40 4.10 33.95
C LYS A 379 -11.83 2.71 34.25
N LEU A 380 -11.79 1.82 33.25
CA LEU A 380 -11.25 0.47 33.36
C LEU A 380 -9.74 0.41 33.10
N ASN A 381 -9.10 1.53 32.74
CA ASN A 381 -7.69 1.62 32.37
C ASN A 381 -7.31 0.67 31.21
N ASP A 382 -8.18 0.58 30.19
CA ASP A 382 -7.94 -0.18 28.96
C ASP A 382 -7.39 0.72 27.83
N VAL A 383 -6.86 0.11 26.78
CA VAL A 383 -6.21 0.76 25.62
C VAL A 383 -7.13 0.95 24.41
N SER A 384 -8.32 0.34 24.43
CA SER A 384 -9.37 0.54 23.42
C SER A 384 -10.76 0.14 23.95
N HIS A 385 -11.81 0.43 23.17
CA HIS A 385 -13.20 0.03 23.41
C HIS A 385 -13.83 -0.49 22.11
N THR A 386 -15.05 -1.01 22.18
CA THR A 386 -15.77 -1.55 21.01
C THR A 386 -17.21 -1.05 20.95
N ASN A 387 -17.86 -1.27 19.81
CA ASN A 387 -19.30 -1.07 19.65
C ASN A 387 -20.11 -2.36 19.86
N ALA A 388 -19.54 -3.43 20.42
CA ALA A 388 -20.19 -4.74 20.49
C ALA A 388 -21.55 -4.73 21.20
N SER A 389 -21.73 -3.87 22.22
CA SER A 389 -23.00 -3.70 22.94
C SER A 389 -23.90 -2.59 22.38
N HIS A 390 -23.49 -1.88 21.33
CA HIS A 390 -24.28 -0.80 20.74
C HIS A 390 -25.50 -1.40 20.04
N LEU A 391 -26.67 -0.82 20.32
CA LEU A 391 -27.96 -1.33 19.83
C LEU A 391 -28.23 -0.85 18.40
N VAL A 392 -28.52 -1.78 17.51
CA VAL A 392 -28.85 -1.56 16.11
C VAL A 392 -30.34 -1.80 15.89
N ILE A 393 -31.01 -0.84 15.27
CA ILE A 393 -32.44 -0.90 14.95
C ILE A 393 -32.69 -1.96 13.88
N GLN A 394 -33.67 -2.83 14.10
CA GLN A 394 -33.95 -4.01 13.26
C GLN A 394 -35.12 -3.83 12.29
N SER A 395 -35.84 -2.70 12.35
CA SER A 395 -37.02 -2.49 11.50
C SER A 395 -37.35 -1.02 11.30
N GLY A 396 -38.06 -0.71 10.22
CA GLY A 396 -38.54 0.64 9.92
C GLY A 396 -37.52 1.46 9.13
N GLU A 397 -37.76 2.78 9.00
CA GLU A 397 -36.93 3.65 8.15
C GLU A 397 -35.46 3.76 8.58
N LYS A 398 -35.18 3.47 9.86
CA LYS A 398 -33.84 3.51 10.46
C LYS A 398 -33.25 2.12 10.69
N GLU A 399 -33.78 1.08 10.06
CA GLU A 399 -33.18 -0.26 10.11
C GLU A 399 -31.68 -0.21 9.73
N GLY A 400 -30.85 -0.91 10.51
CA GLY A 400 -29.39 -0.96 10.34
C GLY A 400 -28.62 0.22 10.94
N PHE A 401 -29.29 1.25 11.44
CA PHE A 401 -28.63 2.35 12.17
C PHE A 401 -28.51 2.03 13.66
N PHE A 402 -27.51 2.62 14.32
CA PHE A 402 -27.46 2.61 15.78
C PHE A 402 -28.63 3.40 16.36
N LEU A 403 -29.24 2.86 17.42
CA LEU A 403 -30.13 3.61 18.28
C LEU A 403 -29.28 4.59 19.09
N VAL A 404 -29.51 5.89 18.89
CA VAL A 404 -28.73 6.97 19.49
C VAL A 404 -29.62 7.91 20.30
N ASP A 405 -29.01 8.62 21.25
CA ASP A 405 -29.66 9.68 22.00
C ASP A 405 -29.79 10.98 21.19
N GLU A 406 -30.39 12.01 21.79
CA GLU A 406 -30.55 13.36 21.24
C GLU A 406 -29.22 14.02 20.80
N LYS A 407 -28.07 13.56 21.33
CA LYS A 407 -26.73 14.06 21.02
C LYS A 407 -26.02 13.20 19.97
N GLY A 408 -26.64 12.12 19.50
CA GLY A 408 -26.06 11.16 18.58
C GLY A 408 -25.14 10.13 19.25
N GLU A 409 -25.18 10.00 20.57
CA GLU A 409 -24.44 8.98 21.31
C GLU A 409 -25.19 7.65 21.28
N ALA A 410 -24.47 6.54 21.02
CA ALA A 410 -25.09 5.22 20.98
C ALA A 410 -25.66 4.80 22.34
N LEU A 411 -26.85 4.20 22.30
CA LEU A 411 -27.51 3.62 23.45
C LEU A 411 -27.15 2.14 23.61
N VAL A 412 -26.98 1.71 24.85
CA VAL A 412 -26.62 0.35 25.25
C VAL A 412 -27.48 -0.09 26.45
N ILE A 413 -27.56 -1.40 26.68
CA ILE A 413 -28.12 -1.94 27.93
C ILE A 413 -27.01 -2.14 28.94
N ASP A 414 -27.14 -1.55 30.12
CA ASP A 414 -26.17 -1.72 31.21
C ASP A 414 -26.27 -3.14 31.79
N THR A 415 -25.13 -3.83 31.89
CA THR A 415 -25.09 -5.19 32.44
C THR A 415 -25.49 -5.27 33.91
N SER A 416 -25.32 -4.19 34.68
CA SER A 416 -25.51 -4.15 36.14
C SER A 416 -26.97 -4.04 36.57
N ASP A 417 -27.77 -3.23 35.87
CA ASP A 417 -29.16 -2.97 36.21
C ASP A 417 -30.15 -3.21 35.05
N LYS A 418 -29.64 -3.65 33.90
CA LYS A 418 -30.43 -4.01 32.70
C LYS A 418 -31.26 -2.84 32.15
N THR A 419 -30.79 -1.61 32.34
CA THR A 419 -31.47 -0.41 31.82
C THR A 419 -30.79 0.17 30.58
N LEU A 420 -31.57 0.83 29.73
CA LEU A 420 -31.11 1.53 28.54
C LEU A 420 -30.46 2.87 28.91
N LYS A 421 -29.20 3.08 28.53
CA LYS A 421 -28.42 4.28 28.85
C LYS A 421 -27.47 4.66 27.70
N PRO A 422 -27.04 5.93 27.60
CA PRO A 422 -25.91 6.34 26.78
C PRO A 422 -24.63 5.57 27.14
N ALA A 423 -23.85 5.17 26.13
CA ALA A 423 -22.65 4.35 26.28
C ALA A 423 -21.58 4.94 27.23
N SER A 424 -21.44 6.27 27.30
CA SER A 424 -20.52 7.00 28.20
C SER A 424 -20.85 6.82 29.68
N LEU A 425 -22.11 6.50 30.00
CA LEU A 425 -22.61 6.32 31.36
C LEU A 425 -22.54 4.86 31.84
N VAL A 426 -22.21 3.92 30.95
CA VAL A 426 -22.26 2.47 31.21
C VAL A 426 -20.86 1.88 31.24
N LEU A 427 -20.44 1.34 32.39
CA LEU A 427 -19.12 0.73 32.52
C LEU A 427 -18.98 -0.54 31.65
N GLN A 428 -20.01 -1.39 31.63
CA GLN A 428 -20.08 -2.61 30.82
C GLN A 428 -21.47 -2.78 30.21
N GLY A 429 -21.54 -2.81 28.88
CA GLY A 429 -22.76 -2.98 28.10
C GLY A 429 -23.06 -4.44 27.76
N ASP A 430 -24.33 -4.79 27.66
CA ASP A 430 -24.78 -6.16 27.36
C ASP A 430 -24.61 -6.48 25.87
N ILE A 431 -23.61 -7.29 25.55
CA ILE A 431 -23.30 -7.70 24.18
C ILE A 431 -24.27 -8.75 23.63
N TYR A 432 -25.17 -9.32 24.43
CA TYR A 432 -26.13 -10.34 23.97
C TYR A 432 -27.57 -9.83 23.89
N PHE A 433 -27.79 -8.53 24.09
CA PHE A 433 -29.15 -7.99 24.07
C PHE A 433 -29.80 -8.15 22.69
N GLU A 434 -31.02 -8.67 22.70
CA GLU A 434 -31.96 -8.71 21.59
C GLU A 434 -33.36 -8.54 22.19
N GLY A 435 -34.13 -7.60 21.65
CA GLY A 435 -35.48 -7.37 22.11
C GLY A 435 -36.00 -5.97 21.79
N GLU A 436 -37.11 -5.63 22.43
CA GLU A 436 -37.75 -4.32 22.31
C GLU A 436 -37.25 -3.38 23.40
N VAL A 437 -37.00 -2.12 23.04
CA VAL A 437 -36.68 -1.04 23.98
C VAL A 437 -37.58 0.17 23.71
N SER A 438 -37.99 0.85 24.78
CA SER A 438 -38.71 2.13 24.66
C SER A 438 -37.75 3.29 24.88
N TYR A 439 -37.68 4.22 23.93
CA TYR A 439 -36.88 5.44 24.06
C TYR A 439 -37.66 6.64 23.50
N LEU A 440 -37.75 7.73 24.27
CA LEU A 440 -38.50 8.95 23.94
C LEU A 440 -39.96 8.71 23.48
N GLY A 441 -40.61 7.69 24.03
CA GLY A 441 -42.01 7.35 23.71
C GLY A 441 -42.21 6.51 22.45
N GLU A 442 -41.12 6.15 21.76
CA GLU A 442 -41.13 5.20 20.64
C GLU A 442 -40.59 3.84 21.09
N ASN A 443 -41.10 2.77 20.47
CA ASN A 443 -40.60 1.41 20.69
C ASN A 443 -39.72 1.00 19.51
N TYR A 444 -38.57 0.42 19.81
CA TYR A 444 -37.60 -0.04 18.83
C TYR A 444 -37.29 -1.52 19.04
N SER A 445 -37.40 -2.30 17.97
CA SER A 445 -36.81 -3.62 17.90
C SER A 445 -35.31 -3.49 17.66
N VAL A 446 -34.48 -3.99 18.57
CA VAL A 446 -33.03 -3.80 18.53
C VAL A 446 -32.26 -5.08 18.83
N LYS A 447 -31.04 -5.16 18.28
CA LYS A 447 -30.03 -6.15 18.64
C LYS A 447 -28.71 -5.46 18.93
N SER A 448 -27.91 -6.03 19.82
CA SER A 448 -26.52 -5.63 19.97
C SER A 448 -25.74 -5.89 18.67
N SER A 449 -24.70 -5.10 18.43
CA SER A 449 -23.80 -5.29 17.28
C SER A 449 -23.13 -6.67 17.29
N PHE A 450 -22.81 -7.20 18.48
CA PHE A 450 -22.23 -8.53 18.63
C PHE A 450 -23.21 -9.64 18.23
N ASN A 451 -24.50 -9.53 18.56
CA ASN A 451 -25.51 -10.50 18.11
C ASN A 451 -25.63 -10.49 16.58
N LEU A 452 -25.59 -9.32 15.94
CA LEU A 452 -25.58 -9.23 14.48
C LEU A 452 -24.33 -9.87 13.86
N LEU A 453 -23.15 -9.67 14.45
CA LEU A 453 -21.92 -10.37 14.00
C LEU A 453 -22.08 -11.89 14.15
N LYS A 454 -22.61 -12.35 15.28
CA LYS A 454 -22.90 -13.76 15.54
C LYS A 454 -23.85 -14.33 14.50
N GLU A 455 -24.99 -13.68 14.22
CA GLU A 455 -25.94 -14.15 13.21
C GLU A 455 -25.28 -14.28 11.82
N ASN A 456 -24.48 -13.30 11.42
CA ASN A 456 -23.76 -13.33 10.15
C ASN A 456 -22.70 -14.44 10.10
N ALA A 457 -21.99 -14.70 11.20
CA ALA A 457 -21.02 -15.79 11.28
C ALA A 457 -21.68 -17.17 11.31
N PHE A 458 -22.94 -17.26 11.77
CA PHE A 458 -23.69 -18.51 11.82
C PHE A 458 -24.52 -18.77 10.56
N ALA A 459 -24.56 -17.82 9.62
CA ALA A 459 -25.30 -17.91 8.36
C ALA A 459 -24.88 -19.12 7.49
N LEU A 460 -23.61 -19.53 7.56
CA LEU A 460 -23.11 -20.77 6.95
C LEU A 460 -22.51 -21.68 8.02
N SER A 461 -22.64 -22.99 7.82
CA SER A 461 -21.96 -24.00 8.62
C SER A 461 -20.44 -23.94 8.44
N LEU A 462 -19.69 -24.49 9.40
CA LEU A 462 -18.23 -24.53 9.31
C LEU A 462 -17.75 -25.39 8.12
N ASP A 463 -18.52 -26.40 7.72
CA ASP A 463 -18.25 -27.24 6.54
C ASP A 463 -18.42 -26.45 5.23
N GLU A 464 -19.41 -25.54 5.17
CA GLU A 464 -19.58 -24.64 4.03
C GLU A 464 -18.44 -23.61 3.95
N TYR A 465 -18.03 -23.01 5.07
CA TYR A 465 -16.85 -22.13 5.09
C TYR A 465 -15.56 -22.85 4.69
N ALA A 466 -15.38 -24.10 5.13
CA ALA A 466 -14.25 -24.94 4.73
C ALA A 466 -14.25 -25.19 3.20
N LYS A 467 -15.41 -25.54 2.64
CA LYS A 467 -15.58 -25.73 1.19
C LYS A 467 -15.28 -24.46 0.39
N GLU A 468 -15.79 -23.31 0.82
CA GLU A 468 -15.62 -22.04 0.09
C GLU A 468 -14.18 -21.51 0.17
N SER A 469 -13.53 -21.62 1.33
CA SER A 469 -12.13 -21.24 1.51
C SER A 469 -11.14 -22.21 0.86
N GLY A 470 -11.55 -23.48 0.67
CA GLY A 470 -10.68 -24.57 0.25
C GLY A 470 -9.74 -25.06 1.36
N ILE A 471 -9.99 -24.68 2.62
CA ILE A 471 -9.22 -25.08 3.79
C ILE A 471 -10.03 -26.10 4.59
N ALA A 472 -9.39 -27.16 5.07
CA ALA A 472 -10.05 -28.18 5.88
C ALA A 472 -10.65 -27.57 7.16
N LYS A 473 -11.83 -28.07 7.56
CA LYS A 473 -12.54 -27.65 8.76
C LYS A 473 -11.64 -27.64 9.99
N ASP A 474 -10.91 -28.73 10.23
CA ASP A 474 -10.00 -28.87 11.38
C ASP A 474 -8.93 -27.78 11.38
N THR A 475 -8.38 -27.42 10.22
CA THR A 475 -7.41 -26.32 10.11
C THR A 475 -8.03 -24.96 10.43
N ILE A 476 -9.29 -24.70 10.04
CA ILE A 476 -9.98 -23.46 10.45
C ILE A 476 -10.13 -23.40 11.96
N GLN A 477 -10.48 -24.52 12.59
CA GLN A 477 -10.61 -24.64 14.05
C GLN A 477 -9.26 -24.42 14.74
N GLU A 478 -8.20 -25.09 14.28
CA GLU A 478 -6.84 -24.94 14.79
C GLU A 478 -6.37 -23.48 14.72
N LEU A 479 -6.58 -22.80 13.60
CA LEU A 479 -6.23 -21.39 13.45
C LEU A 479 -7.01 -20.49 14.43
N ALA A 480 -8.30 -20.76 14.64
CA ALA A 480 -9.13 -20.02 15.58
C ALA A 480 -8.69 -20.27 17.04
N VAL A 481 -8.37 -21.52 17.38
CA VAL A 481 -7.85 -21.89 18.70
C VAL A 481 -6.50 -21.23 18.95
N GLU A 482 -5.55 -21.37 18.03
CA GLU A 482 -4.22 -20.78 18.16
C GLU A 482 -4.33 -19.26 18.29
N PHE A 483 -5.07 -18.58 17.40
CA PHE A 483 -5.23 -17.13 17.43
C PHE A 483 -5.77 -16.61 18.77
N THR A 484 -6.68 -17.34 19.41
CA THR A 484 -7.27 -16.93 20.69
C THR A 484 -6.47 -17.36 21.93
N SER A 485 -5.48 -18.24 21.77
CA SER A 485 -4.71 -18.80 22.90
C SER A 485 -3.61 -17.87 23.44
N HIS A 486 -3.27 -16.81 22.69
CA HIS A 486 -2.25 -15.83 23.05
C HIS A 486 -2.86 -14.51 23.58
N GLY A 487 -4.13 -14.54 24.00
CA GLY A 487 -4.83 -13.38 24.56
C GLY A 487 -4.85 -12.18 23.61
N ARG A 488 -4.39 -11.01 24.10
CA ARG A 488 -4.38 -9.75 23.35
C ARG A 488 -3.09 -9.53 22.54
N ALA A 489 -2.06 -10.36 22.74
CA ALA A 489 -0.74 -10.24 22.10
C ALA A 489 -0.71 -10.89 20.70
N VAL A 490 -1.79 -10.69 19.93
CA VAL A 490 -1.97 -11.27 18.60
C VAL A 490 -2.23 -10.20 17.56
N ALA A 491 -1.79 -10.45 16.33
CA ALA A 491 -1.92 -9.49 15.26
C ALA A 491 -2.39 -10.15 13.97
N THR A 492 -3.02 -9.36 13.12
CA THR A 492 -3.37 -9.74 11.75
C THR A 492 -2.69 -8.80 10.77
N ASP A 493 -2.20 -9.31 9.65
CA ASP A 493 -1.77 -8.48 8.52
C ASP A 493 -2.45 -9.02 7.27
N CYS A 494 -3.04 -8.13 6.46
CA CYS A 494 -3.69 -8.53 5.21
C CYS A 494 -3.32 -7.71 3.98
N HIS A 495 -2.36 -6.78 4.14
CA HIS A 495 -1.97 -5.73 3.19
C HIS A 495 -2.51 -5.84 1.75
N GLY A 496 -1.66 -6.05 0.74
CA GLY A 496 -2.05 -6.02 -0.69
C GLY A 496 -2.82 -7.26 -1.13
N GLY A 497 -3.23 -8.11 -0.19
CA GLY A 497 -3.90 -9.38 -0.48
C GLY A 497 -5.37 -9.25 -0.83
N THR A 498 -5.99 -8.14 -0.41
CA THR A 498 -7.43 -7.92 -0.54
C THR A 498 -7.79 -7.13 -1.79
N MET A 499 -6.97 -7.15 -2.85
CA MET A 499 -7.19 -6.43 -4.12
C MET A 499 -8.26 -7.09 -5.02
N HIS A 500 -9.38 -7.52 -4.44
CA HIS A 500 -10.51 -8.13 -5.14
C HIS A 500 -11.83 -7.44 -4.74
N THR A 501 -12.92 -7.77 -5.43
CA THR A 501 -14.22 -7.08 -5.31
C THR A 501 -14.83 -7.17 -3.90
N THR A 502 -14.53 -8.22 -3.14
CA THR A 502 -14.96 -8.41 -1.75
C THR A 502 -13.89 -8.04 -0.72
N GLY A 503 -12.81 -7.38 -1.15
CA GLY A 503 -11.65 -7.07 -0.30
C GLY A 503 -11.94 -6.14 0.87
N PHE A 504 -12.93 -5.25 0.73
CA PHE A 504 -13.44 -4.43 1.83
C PHE A 504 -13.96 -5.31 2.98
N TYR A 505 -14.91 -6.20 2.68
CA TYR A 505 -15.51 -7.10 3.66
C TYR A 505 -14.49 -8.07 4.23
N THR A 506 -13.58 -8.56 3.39
CA THR A 506 -12.48 -9.44 3.80
C THR A 506 -11.60 -8.75 4.84
N THR A 507 -11.15 -7.53 4.56
CA THR A 507 -10.31 -6.79 5.51
C THR A 507 -11.06 -6.47 6.79
N TYR A 508 -12.31 -6.02 6.67
CA TYR A 508 -13.15 -5.73 7.84
C TYR A 508 -13.30 -6.96 8.73
N ALA A 509 -13.58 -8.14 8.16
CA ALA A 509 -13.66 -9.40 8.89
C ALA A 509 -12.31 -9.80 9.52
N ILE A 510 -11.17 -9.58 8.83
CA ILE A 510 -9.83 -9.85 9.39
C ILE A 510 -9.56 -8.96 10.60
N MET A 511 -10.00 -7.70 10.57
CA MET A 511 -9.91 -6.81 11.73
C MET A 511 -10.86 -7.23 12.87
N MET A 512 -12.02 -7.80 12.56
CA MET A 512 -12.94 -8.34 13.57
C MET A 512 -12.33 -9.47 14.39
N LEU A 513 -11.41 -10.29 13.84
CA LEU A 513 -10.66 -11.26 14.66
C LEU A 513 -9.90 -10.55 15.79
N GLY A 514 -9.23 -9.44 15.48
CA GLY A 514 -8.54 -8.61 16.47
C GLY A 514 -9.49 -7.95 17.47
N ALA A 515 -10.67 -7.52 17.02
CA ALA A 515 -11.72 -6.96 17.87
C ALA A 515 -12.23 -7.99 18.89
N LEU A 516 -12.41 -9.25 18.49
CA LEU A 516 -12.90 -10.32 19.37
C LEU A 516 -11.95 -10.61 20.54
N VAL A 517 -10.66 -10.32 20.41
CA VAL A 517 -9.68 -10.52 21.48
C VAL A 517 -9.21 -9.20 22.12
N GLY A 518 -9.47 -8.06 21.49
CA GLY A 518 -9.08 -6.73 21.95
C GLY A 518 -7.62 -6.38 21.72
N ASN A 519 -7.06 -6.73 20.56
CA ASN A 519 -5.65 -6.50 20.26
C ASN A 519 -5.29 -5.05 19.85
N LEU A 520 -6.27 -4.18 19.60
CA LEU A 520 -6.01 -2.82 19.14
C LEU A 520 -5.36 -1.98 20.25
N ASN A 521 -4.23 -1.37 19.92
CA ASN A 521 -3.32 -0.59 20.78
C ASN A 521 -2.74 -1.35 21.98
N HIS A 522 -2.99 -2.65 22.09
CA HIS A 522 -2.35 -3.49 23.08
C HIS A 522 -0.92 -3.82 22.66
N LYS A 523 0.00 -3.92 23.62
CA LYS A 523 1.39 -4.35 23.36
C LYS A 523 1.38 -5.76 22.75
N GLY A 524 2.09 -5.95 21.64
CA GLY A 524 2.06 -7.20 20.87
C GLY A 524 0.83 -7.39 19.97
N GLY A 525 -0.10 -6.44 19.98
CA GLY A 525 -1.29 -6.44 19.13
C GLY A 525 -1.11 -5.61 17.84
N MET A 526 -2.14 -4.82 17.52
CA MET A 526 -2.18 -3.95 16.34
C MET A 526 -2.12 -2.48 16.73
N SER A 527 -1.45 -1.64 15.93
CA SER A 527 -1.40 -0.20 16.19
C SER A 527 -1.74 0.64 14.96
N ALA A 528 -2.47 1.73 15.20
CA ALA A 528 -2.77 2.75 14.21
C ALA A 528 -1.62 3.78 14.11
N GLY A 529 -0.70 3.52 13.17
CA GLY A 529 0.31 4.48 12.77
C GLY A 529 1.42 4.72 13.80
N GLY A 530 2.13 5.83 13.60
CA GLY A 530 3.26 6.27 14.42
C GLY A 530 3.60 7.72 14.10
N GLY A 531 4.51 8.31 14.87
CA GLY A 531 4.93 9.70 14.65
C GLY A 531 5.52 9.93 13.26
N LYS A 532 5.15 11.05 12.62
CA LYS A 532 5.76 11.51 11.36
C LYS A 532 6.65 12.72 11.61
N PHE A 533 7.83 12.74 11.00
CA PHE A 533 8.67 13.93 10.97
C PHE A 533 8.03 15.04 10.10
N LYS A 534 7.91 16.26 10.64
CA LYS A 534 7.37 17.42 9.90
C LYS A 534 8.35 17.87 8.82
N ASN A 535 8.18 17.35 7.60
CA ASN A 535 9.11 17.53 6.49
C ASN A 535 8.86 18.78 5.62
N PHE A 536 7.66 19.38 5.65
CA PHE A 536 7.29 20.54 4.81
C PHE A 536 6.82 21.77 5.61
N ASP A 537 6.54 21.60 6.90
CA ASP A 537 6.21 22.65 7.86
C ASP A 537 7.04 22.45 9.13
N GLY A 538 8.34 22.64 8.96
CA GLY A 538 9.34 22.42 10.00
C GLY A 538 9.76 23.73 10.66
N ALA A 539 10.47 23.63 11.78
CA ALA A 539 10.90 24.79 12.58
C ALA A 539 11.76 25.80 11.79
N LYS A 540 12.51 25.36 10.76
CA LYS A 540 13.35 26.24 9.93
C LYS A 540 12.67 26.73 8.66
N TYR A 541 11.83 25.90 8.04
CA TYR A 541 11.22 26.18 6.75
C TYR A 541 9.78 25.70 6.73
N ASN A 542 8.87 26.58 6.33
CA ASN A 542 7.50 26.22 5.98
C ASN A 542 7.34 26.33 4.46
N LEU A 543 7.55 25.22 3.77
CA LEU A 543 7.41 25.12 2.31
C LEU A 543 5.95 25.20 1.86
N LEU A 544 5.02 25.04 2.79
CA LEU A 544 3.59 25.21 2.55
C LEU A 544 3.17 26.68 2.65
N ALA A 545 3.92 27.58 3.27
CA ALA A 545 3.52 28.98 3.44
C ALA A 545 3.76 29.82 2.16
N TYR A 546 2.85 29.72 1.18
CA TYR A 546 2.86 30.56 -0.03
C TYR A 546 1.50 31.23 -0.28
N LYS A 547 1.53 32.41 -0.91
CA LYS A 547 0.33 33.18 -1.29
C LYS A 547 -0.35 32.55 -2.52
N GLY A 548 -1.66 32.74 -2.65
CA GLY A 548 -2.42 32.26 -3.82
C GLY A 548 -2.72 30.76 -3.80
N LYS A 549 -2.86 30.15 -2.61
CA LYS A 549 -3.33 28.76 -2.52
C LYS A 549 -4.80 28.70 -2.93
N ASN A 550 -5.12 27.90 -3.94
CA ASN A 550 -6.51 27.59 -4.21
C ASN A 550 -6.99 26.46 -3.31
N LYS A 551 -8.26 26.51 -2.95
CA LYS A 551 -8.98 25.36 -2.41
C LYS A 551 -9.59 24.61 -3.59
N PRO A 552 -9.23 23.34 -3.82
CA PRO A 552 -9.86 22.55 -4.87
C PRO A 552 -11.35 22.43 -4.63
N GLN A 553 -12.14 22.55 -5.70
CA GLN A 553 -13.60 22.62 -5.64
C GLN A 553 -14.21 21.78 -6.76
N GLY A 554 -15.46 21.38 -6.55
CA GLY A 554 -16.24 20.62 -7.51
C GLY A 554 -16.01 19.12 -7.46
N THR A 555 -16.50 18.44 -8.49
CA THR A 555 -16.47 16.99 -8.61
C THR A 555 -15.18 16.56 -9.28
N ARG A 556 -14.45 15.64 -8.65
CA ARG A 556 -13.25 15.06 -9.23
C ARG A 556 -13.62 14.17 -10.42
N ILE A 557 -12.73 14.04 -11.40
CA ILE A 557 -12.97 13.30 -12.67
C ILE A 557 -13.39 11.84 -12.46
N ASP A 558 -13.01 11.24 -11.34
CA ASP A 558 -13.33 9.88 -10.93
C ASP A 558 -14.60 9.76 -10.07
N ARG A 559 -15.28 10.89 -9.77
CA ARG A 559 -16.51 10.97 -8.96
C ARG A 559 -16.40 10.39 -7.54
N ALA A 560 -15.19 10.16 -7.04
CA ALA A 560 -15.01 9.60 -5.71
C ALA A 560 -15.16 10.67 -4.60
N ARG A 561 -15.53 10.22 -3.39
CA ARG A 561 -15.93 11.05 -2.23
C ARG A 561 -17.16 11.94 -2.45
N LYS A 562 -18.02 11.60 -3.41
CA LYS A 562 -19.27 12.33 -3.64
C LYS A 562 -20.44 11.37 -3.91
N PRO A 563 -21.52 11.43 -3.12
CA PRO A 563 -22.79 10.76 -3.44
C PRO A 563 -23.43 11.38 -4.69
N TYR A 564 -24.05 10.55 -5.54
CA TYR A 564 -24.72 10.99 -6.76
C TYR A 564 -25.90 11.94 -6.47
N GLU A 565 -26.61 11.68 -5.37
CA GLU A 565 -27.78 12.42 -4.88
C GLU A 565 -27.45 13.89 -4.56
N LYS A 566 -26.16 14.18 -4.34
CA LYS A 566 -25.66 15.55 -4.12
C LYS A 566 -25.24 16.26 -5.42
N SER A 567 -25.38 15.62 -6.58
CA SER A 567 -25.02 16.20 -7.88
C SER A 567 -26.10 17.14 -8.44
N SER A 568 -25.71 18.10 -9.28
CA SER A 568 -26.68 18.94 -10.00
C SER A 568 -27.53 18.11 -10.97
N GLU A 569 -26.95 17.05 -11.54
CA GLU A 569 -27.67 16.12 -12.42
C GLU A 569 -28.84 15.47 -11.70
N TYR A 570 -28.61 14.91 -10.50
CA TYR A 570 -29.66 14.28 -9.70
C TYR A 570 -30.78 15.27 -9.37
N LYS A 571 -30.42 16.45 -8.85
CA LYS A 571 -31.39 17.49 -8.48
C LYS A 571 -32.26 17.90 -9.67
N ARG A 572 -31.65 18.16 -10.82
CA ARG A 572 -32.36 18.51 -12.05
C ARG A 572 -33.32 17.41 -12.52
N LYS A 573 -32.93 16.13 -12.44
CA LYS A 573 -33.82 15.01 -12.79
C LYS A 573 -35.02 14.95 -11.85
N VAL A 574 -34.81 15.06 -10.54
CA VAL A 574 -35.89 15.08 -9.54
C VAL A 574 -36.83 16.26 -9.76
N GLU A 575 -36.30 17.48 -9.92
CA GLU A 575 -37.08 18.70 -10.15
C GLU A 575 -37.91 18.66 -11.45
N SER A 576 -37.44 17.93 -12.46
CA SER A 576 -38.16 17.71 -13.72
C SER A 576 -39.10 16.50 -13.73
N GLY A 577 -39.29 15.84 -12.58
CA GLY A 577 -40.14 14.65 -12.47
C GLY A 577 -39.58 13.41 -13.20
N GLN A 578 -38.30 13.42 -13.58
CA GLN A 578 -37.63 12.29 -14.21
C GLN A 578 -37.11 11.33 -13.15
N ASN A 579 -37.06 10.03 -13.48
CA ASN A 579 -36.36 9.06 -12.64
C ASN A 579 -34.86 9.41 -12.60
N PRO A 580 -34.28 9.75 -11.43
CA PRO A 580 -32.88 10.12 -11.36
C PRO A 580 -31.93 8.93 -11.61
N TYR A 581 -32.42 7.69 -11.51
CA TYR A 581 -31.61 6.48 -11.59
C TYR A 581 -31.80 5.66 -12.88
N PRO A 582 -30.77 4.91 -13.30
CA PRO A 582 -29.39 4.96 -12.78
C PRO A 582 -28.67 6.27 -13.20
N ALA A 583 -27.60 6.61 -12.48
CA ALA A 583 -26.65 7.63 -12.95
C ALA A 583 -25.99 7.17 -14.27
N LYS A 584 -25.41 8.10 -15.04
CA LYS A 584 -24.74 7.78 -16.32
C LYS A 584 -23.53 6.85 -16.14
N ASP A 585 -22.87 6.93 -14.99
CA ASP A 585 -21.73 6.10 -14.59
C ASP A 585 -21.68 6.01 -13.06
N ASN A 586 -20.81 5.15 -12.52
CA ASN A 586 -20.67 4.91 -11.09
C ASN A 586 -20.18 6.15 -10.33
N TRP A 587 -20.78 6.37 -9.16
CA TRP A 587 -20.33 7.36 -8.17
C TRP A 587 -19.85 6.63 -6.92
N TYR A 588 -18.73 7.10 -6.33
CA TYR A 588 -18.05 6.35 -5.27
C TYR A 588 -17.97 7.17 -3.97
N PRO A 589 -19.06 7.25 -3.18
CA PRO A 589 -19.14 8.13 -2.00
C PRO A 589 -18.12 7.79 -0.90
N PHE A 590 -17.75 6.51 -0.77
CA PHE A 590 -16.86 6.00 0.28
C PHE A 590 -15.48 5.60 -0.23
N THR A 591 -15.09 6.06 -1.43
CA THR A 591 -13.80 5.70 -2.03
C THR A 591 -12.92 6.93 -2.19
N ASN A 592 -11.60 6.75 -2.06
CA ASN A 592 -10.62 7.80 -2.31
C ASN A 592 -10.29 7.92 -3.83
N ALA A 593 -9.26 8.69 -4.20
CA ALA A 593 -8.83 8.90 -5.59
C ALA A 593 -8.64 7.60 -6.40
N LEU A 594 -9.42 7.41 -7.47
CA LEU A 594 -9.43 6.26 -8.37
C LEU A 594 -8.74 6.59 -9.69
N GLN A 595 -7.45 6.24 -9.79
CA GLN A 595 -6.66 6.44 -11.00
C GLN A 595 -7.25 5.73 -12.23
N THR A 596 -7.90 4.58 -12.03
CA THR A 596 -8.47 3.74 -13.10
C THR A 596 -9.61 4.41 -13.86
N GLU A 597 -10.30 5.36 -13.24
CA GLU A 597 -11.45 6.06 -13.82
C GLU A 597 -11.04 7.24 -14.70
N VAL A 598 -9.81 7.74 -14.60
CA VAL A 598 -9.41 9.04 -15.19
C VAL A 598 -9.59 9.05 -16.72
N ILE A 599 -9.05 8.04 -17.41
CA ILE A 599 -9.01 8.01 -18.87
C ILE A 599 -10.40 7.73 -19.44
N THR A 600 -11.14 6.81 -18.84
CA THR A 600 -12.50 6.43 -19.26
C THR A 600 -13.49 7.56 -19.00
N SER A 601 -13.47 8.18 -17.82
CA SER A 601 -14.31 9.35 -17.51
C SER A 601 -14.07 10.50 -18.48
N SER A 602 -12.80 10.79 -18.81
CA SER A 602 -12.47 11.83 -19.78
C SER A 602 -12.97 11.49 -21.18
N ALA A 603 -12.82 10.24 -21.62
CA ALA A 603 -13.31 9.78 -22.92
C ALA A 603 -14.84 9.79 -23.03
N ASN A 604 -15.53 9.47 -21.95
CA ASN A 604 -16.99 9.47 -21.86
C ASN A 604 -17.57 10.87 -21.59
N GLU A 605 -16.70 11.85 -21.37
CA GLU A 605 -17.02 13.23 -21.01
C GLU A 605 -18.00 13.28 -19.82
N TYR A 606 -17.76 12.42 -18.83
CA TYR A 606 -18.56 12.32 -17.62
C TYR A 606 -17.63 12.13 -16.42
N PRO A 607 -17.65 13.03 -15.42
CA PRO A 607 -18.44 14.26 -15.36
C PRO A 607 -18.06 15.30 -16.43
N TYR A 608 -16.82 15.28 -16.94
CA TYR A 608 -16.33 16.22 -17.95
C TYR A 608 -15.12 15.65 -18.69
N LYS A 609 -14.73 16.30 -19.79
CA LYS A 609 -13.50 15.99 -20.54
C LYS A 609 -12.28 16.72 -19.98
N LEU A 610 -11.16 16.04 -19.87
CA LEU A 610 -9.87 16.66 -19.55
C LEU A 610 -9.33 17.46 -20.74
N GLY A 611 -8.67 18.57 -20.44
CA GLY A 611 -7.85 19.33 -21.38
C GLY A 611 -6.39 18.84 -21.38
N ALA A 612 -5.88 18.47 -20.20
CA ALA A 612 -4.53 17.94 -20.06
C ALA A 612 -4.41 16.87 -18.98
N LEU A 613 -3.48 15.94 -19.20
CA LEU A 613 -3.03 14.95 -18.22
C LEU A 613 -1.52 15.09 -18.02
N ILE A 614 -1.08 15.13 -16.77
CA ILE A 614 0.32 15.03 -16.39
C ILE A 614 0.52 13.71 -15.64
N SER A 615 1.34 12.81 -16.19
CA SER A 615 1.82 11.63 -15.47
C SER A 615 3.19 11.92 -14.86
N TRP A 616 3.36 11.69 -13.57
CA TRP A 616 4.60 12.00 -12.85
C TRP A 616 5.07 10.80 -12.03
N ASN A 617 6.24 10.24 -12.38
CA ASN A 617 6.73 8.97 -11.84
C ASN A 617 5.60 7.92 -11.81
N ALA A 618 4.94 7.72 -12.94
CA ALA A 618 3.72 6.94 -13.01
C ALA A 618 3.58 6.31 -14.38
N ASN A 619 3.50 4.98 -14.40
CA ASN A 619 3.19 4.20 -15.59
C ASN A 619 1.83 3.54 -15.41
N PHE A 620 0.77 4.34 -15.50
CA PHE A 620 -0.60 3.87 -15.29
C PHE A 620 -1.05 2.86 -16.35
N ILE A 621 -0.47 2.89 -17.56
CA ILE A 621 -0.78 1.89 -18.60
C ILE A 621 -0.22 0.52 -18.26
N TYR A 622 0.98 0.44 -17.68
CA TYR A 622 1.50 -0.85 -17.23
C TYR A 622 0.90 -1.31 -15.90
N ALA A 623 0.64 -0.37 -14.98
CA ALA A 623 0.37 -0.68 -13.58
C ALA A 623 -1.11 -0.94 -13.23
N GLN A 624 -2.05 -0.70 -14.14
CA GLN A 624 -3.47 -0.91 -13.85
C GLN A 624 -4.08 -2.02 -14.71
N SER A 625 -5.13 -2.65 -14.18
CA SER A 625 -5.92 -3.65 -14.90
C SER A 625 -6.68 -3.01 -16.06
N GLY A 626 -6.91 -3.78 -17.13
CA GLY A 626 -7.73 -3.33 -18.26
C GLY A 626 -7.06 -2.33 -19.21
N SER A 627 -5.76 -2.07 -19.09
CA SER A 627 -5.05 -1.08 -19.92
C SER A 627 -5.15 -1.27 -21.43
N LYS A 628 -5.38 -2.49 -21.91
CA LYS A 628 -5.66 -2.76 -23.33
C LYS A 628 -6.87 -1.98 -23.85
N ASN A 629 -7.84 -1.69 -22.99
CA ASN A 629 -9.03 -0.90 -23.33
C ASN A 629 -8.74 0.61 -23.30
N LEU A 630 -7.72 1.04 -22.56
CA LEU A 630 -7.32 2.44 -22.44
C LEU A 630 -6.39 2.89 -23.57
N GLU A 631 -5.59 1.97 -24.11
CA GLU A 631 -4.61 2.27 -25.15
C GLU A 631 -5.26 2.91 -26.40
N PRO A 632 -6.38 2.41 -26.97
CA PRO A 632 -7.05 3.05 -28.10
C PRO A 632 -7.56 4.46 -27.78
N LEU A 633 -7.98 4.71 -26.53
CA LEU A 633 -8.48 6.02 -26.09
C LEU A 633 -7.36 7.05 -25.99
N LEU A 634 -6.14 6.62 -25.66
CA LEU A 634 -4.97 7.49 -25.58
C LEU A 634 -4.28 7.69 -26.93
N LYS A 635 -4.32 6.70 -27.82
CA LYS A 635 -3.78 6.80 -29.19
C LYS A 635 -4.43 7.92 -29.99
N ASP A 636 -5.71 8.20 -29.73
CA ASP A 636 -6.44 9.32 -30.30
C ASP A 636 -6.50 10.50 -29.30
N PRO A 637 -5.73 11.59 -29.51
CA PRO A 637 -5.74 12.75 -28.63
C PRO A 637 -7.12 13.41 -28.48
N LYS A 638 -8.02 13.26 -29.45
CA LYS A 638 -9.35 13.89 -29.42
C LYS A 638 -10.35 13.11 -28.57
N LYS A 639 -10.08 11.82 -28.30
CA LYS A 639 -10.98 10.96 -27.50
C LYS A 639 -10.87 11.25 -26.01
N ALA A 640 -9.74 10.90 -25.39
CA ALA A 640 -9.60 11.00 -23.95
C ALA A 640 -8.84 12.24 -23.49
N VAL A 641 -7.64 12.49 -24.04
CA VAL A 641 -6.70 13.47 -23.48
C VAL A 641 -6.00 14.22 -24.61
N PRO A 642 -6.32 15.50 -24.85
CA PRO A 642 -5.69 16.31 -25.89
C PRO A 642 -4.20 16.55 -25.65
N LEU A 643 -3.83 17.07 -24.47
CA LEU A 643 -2.43 17.31 -24.07
C LEU A 643 -1.99 16.27 -23.03
N PHE A 644 -0.97 15.49 -23.34
CA PHE A 644 -0.39 14.53 -22.39
C PHE A 644 1.09 14.82 -22.16
N VAL A 645 1.47 14.99 -20.90
CA VAL A 645 2.85 15.23 -20.47
C VAL A 645 3.26 14.11 -19.51
N ALA A 646 4.35 13.42 -19.83
CA ALA A 646 4.95 12.42 -18.96
C ALA A 646 6.27 12.96 -18.37
N ILE A 647 6.39 12.90 -17.04
CA ILE A 647 7.58 13.27 -16.30
C ILE A 647 8.09 12.00 -15.62
N ASP A 648 9.00 11.30 -16.30
CA ASP A 648 9.53 10.02 -15.86
C ASP A 648 11.04 9.94 -16.20
N PRO A 649 11.86 9.26 -15.38
CA PRO A 649 13.27 9.04 -15.71
C PRO A 649 13.52 8.17 -16.97
N PHE A 650 12.54 7.41 -17.46
CA PHE A 650 12.70 6.49 -18.60
C PHE A 650 11.57 6.63 -19.62
N ILE A 651 11.83 6.18 -20.86
CA ILE A 651 10.84 6.12 -21.94
C ILE A 651 10.57 4.69 -22.42
#